data_AF-T0Q9U4-F1
#
_entry.id   AF-T0Q9U4-F1
#
_cell.length_a   1.000
_cell.length_b   1.000
_cell.length_c   1.000
_cell.angle_alpha   90.00
_cell.angle_beta   90.00
_cell.angle_gamma   90.00
#
_symmetry.space_group_name_H-M   'P 1'
#
loop_
_entity.id
_entity.type
_entity.pdbx_description
1 polymer ?
#
loop_
_entity_poly.entity_id
_entity_poly.type
_entity_poly.pdbx_seq_one_letter_code
_entity_poly.pdbx_strand_id
1 'polypeptide(L)'
;MPVRTTMILYNLLYNDMYFIPTNTSLIRNTPSFFGHVAPLAIEASIQGYPLSALNAVVHAAIGPLGAIDAIWLPPPSAWRQHVRAFHRDAVARIARNRTLHELFQASMATIEVQPAVWAQDTRSQYFGHFFCGNNRALPFVQETFGFNDVCSSQEPLSVPLRGLNTVFALTLTPIAYAKSFFCAQGRHDHDAVACIAALDAAEQLRAALCPNVSAVNVAALEPLELGFPQLVLRSPRGITLERLLMLDPSWLFFGHMALFDYAMHDREALSIQGDVQSLNVLSTFYVPIPAPVPPAPSMAIGSFFWLVVASVSSTYACLALVALVLHTRTCHVKYVPTHWVFATPALSAVWMSRNVLLLRGVAAMACLATATVEVASPFPSVARLVPRRRSLFYSMLLSSDALWLSYALQGVLLPITFCYFVRYGLGALALTWCLVVAIDVVAPVEISATLTRSCHMQNMDSMLYCDSGNVVIGRVDRLVLLCLAQIGVVLCSAILGWVRTRRQPRAVPAHPLLPLALVAMRSDVGRLSAATAALCGLCYVQWHGTSYAFDIKLWRLLVVRSSNILKVNTVAPFDADAPVAGPAPMQAHLTEPTRWYVYTHVLAAVAYLVCTVYANAAYVGALTTSLANDFGWEAFNTTGTHAV
;
A
#
# COMPACT_ATOMS: atom_id res chain seq x y z
N MET A 1 38.32 -4.14 -8.79
CA MET A 1 37.45 -4.35 -7.61
C MET A 1 36.72 -3.04 -7.37
N PRO A 2 35.41 -3.06 -7.03
CA PRO A 2 34.73 -1.83 -6.60
C PRO A 2 35.55 -1.23 -5.44
N VAL A 3 35.93 0.03 -5.57
CA VAL A 3 36.78 0.73 -4.59
C VAL A 3 35.98 0.88 -3.30
N ARG A 4 36.18 -0.05 -2.35
CA ARG A 4 35.61 0.06 -1.01
C ARG A 4 36.55 0.93 -0.19
N THR A 5 36.21 2.19 -0.02
CA THR A 5 36.98 3.17 0.77
C THR A 5 37.09 2.77 2.24
N THR A 6 36.13 1.97 2.73
CA THR A 6 36.12 1.39 4.07
C THR A 6 37.09 0.21 4.26
N MET A 7 37.78 -0.28 3.22
CA MET A 7 38.78 -1.36 3.38
C MET A 7 39.97 -0.97 4.26
N ILE A 8 40.21 0.32 4.51
CA ILE A 8 41.23 0.77 5.46
C ILE A 8 40.86 0.50 6.92
N LEU A 9 39.57 0.26 7.20
CA LEU A 9 39.06 -0.18 8.48
C LEU A 9 39.20 -1.71 8.57
N TYR A 10 38.74 -2.30 9.68
CA TYR A 10 38.70 -3.75 9.83
C TYR A 10 37.92 -4.40 8.69
N ASN A 11 38.63 -5.18 7.86
CA ASN A 11 38.12 -5.72 6.62
C ASN A 11 37.67 -7.18 6.76
N LEU A 12 37.07 -7.55 7.89
CA LEU A 12 36.60 -8.91 8.22
C LEU A 12 37.72 -9.96 8.34
N LEU A 13 37.51 -10.90 9.29
CA LEU A 13 38.46 -11.96 9.62
C LEU A 13 38.87 -12.82 8.41
N TYR A 14 37.94 -13.05 7.47
CA TYR A 14 38.20 -13.84 6.27
C TYR A 14 39.31 -13.23 5.41
N ASN A 15 39.32 -11.91 5.24
CA ASN A 15 40.36 -11.23 4.46
C ASN A 15 41.69 -11.21 5.22
N ASP A 16 41.68 -11.01 6.54
CA ASP A 16 42.90 -11.08 7.35
C ASP A 16 43.57 -12.46 7.25
N MET A 17 42.79 -13.54 7.30
CA MET A 17 43.30 -14.90 7.09
C MET A 17 43.88 -15.12 5.69
N TYR A 18 43.38 -14.39 4.69
CA TYR A 18 43.90 -14.43 3.32
C TYR A 18 45.17 -13.60 3.14
N PHE A 19 45.31 -12.48 3.87
CA PHE A 19 46.44 -11.55 3.74
C PHE A 19 47.70 -12.00 4.49
N ILE A 20 47.56 -12.77 5.56
CA ILE A 20 48.72 -13.28 6.31
C ILE A 20 49.40 -14.46 5.59
N PRO A 21 50.71 -14.66 5.79
CA PRO A 21 51.43 -15.80 5.21
C PRO A 21 50.87 -17.16 5.65
N THR A 22 51.07 -18.20 4.84
CA THR A 22 50.66 -19.56 5.19
C THR A 22 51.35 -20.06 6.46
N ASN A 23 50.65 -20.90 7.23
CA ASN A 23 51.11 -21.43 8.53
C ASN A 23 51.40 -20.37 9.61
N THR A 24 50.81 -19.18 9.50
CA THR A 24 50.86 -18.15 10.55
C THR A 24 49.53 -18.04 11.31
N SER A 25 49.56 -17.34 12.45
CA SER A 25 48.45 -17.17 13.37
C SER A 25 48.17 -15.69 13.60
N LEU A 26 46.89 -15.32 13.78
CA LEU A 26 46.47 -13.98 14.21
C LEU A 26 46.56 -13.79 15.73
N ILE A 27 46.76 -14.86 16.49
CA ILE A 27 46.83 -14.82 17.96
C ILE A 27 48.23 -14.37 18.37
N ARG A 28 48.32 -13.16 18.96
CA ARG A 28 49.59 -12.51 19.37
C ARG A 28 50.48 -13.38 20.27
N ASN A 29 49.91 -14.26 21.08
CA ASN A 29 50.65 -15.10 22.04
C ASN A 29 51.08 -16.48 21.49
N THR A 30 51.07 -16.67 20.17
CA THR A 30 51.49 -17.93 19.54
C THR A 30 52.86 -17.78 18.89
N PRO A 31 53.69 -18.84 18.87
CA PRO A 31 55.02 -18.78 18.24
C PRO A 31 54.95 -18.53 16.73
N SER A 32 53.80 -18.80 16.11
CA SER A 32 53.52 -18.56 14.69
C SER A 32 52.77 -17.26 14.43
N PHE A 33 52.72 -16.31 15.38
CA PHE A 33 52.05 -15.03 15.16
C PHE A 33 52.61 -14.32 13.92
N PHE A 34 51.73 -13.97 12.96
CA PHE A 34 52.13 -13.43 11.66
C PHE A 34 53.00 -12.17 11.79
N GLY A 35 52.74 -11.35 12.83
CA GLY A 35 53.47 -10.10 13.05
C GLY A 35 54.95 -10.27 13.39
N HIS A 36 55.40 -11.48 13.73
CA HIS A 36 56.84 -11.77 13.86
C HIS A 36 57.55 -11.92 12.52
N VAL A 37 56.81 -12.29 11.46
CA VAL A 37 57.37 -12.56 10.12
C VAL A 37 57.05 -11.42 9.15
N ALA A 38 55.80 -10.96 9.13
CA ALA A 38 55.29 -9.97 8.21
C ALA A 38 54.30 -9.02 8.93
N PRO A 39 54.79 -8.13 9.82
CA PRO A 39 53.94 -7.22 10.60
C PRO A 39 53.08 -6.27 9.76
N LEU A 40 53.50 -6.01 8.52
CA LEU A 40 52.81 -5.11 7.59
C LEU A 40 51.94 -5.87 6.55
N ALA A 41 51.79 -7.20 6.68
CA ALA A 41 51.11 -8.02 5.66
C ALA A 41 49.69 -7.55 5.35
N ILE A 42 48.92 -7.21 6.40
CA ILE A 42 47.54 -6.74 6.27
C ILE A 42 47.50 -5.37 5.58
N GLU A 43 48.25 -4.39 6.10
CA GLU A 43 48.30 -3.03 5.52
C GLU A 43 48.78 -3.03 4.07
N ALA A 44 49.85 -3.79 3.78
CA ALA A 44 50.42 -3.91 2.45
C ALA A 44 49.43 -4.56 1.47
N SER A 45 48.60 -5.50 1.93
CA SER A 45 47.59 -6.14 1.09
C SER A 45 46.40 -5.23 0.81
N ILE A 46 46.06 -4.32 1.73
CA ILE A 46 44.93 -3.41 1.60
C ILE A 46 45.27 -2.17 0.77
N GLN A 47 46.39 -1.49 1.07
CA GLN A 47 46.75 -0.20 0.47
C GLN A 47 48.00 -0.24 -0.42
N GLY A 48 48.74 -1.35 -0.41
CA GLY A 48 50.09 -1.40 -0.96
C GLY A 48 51.12 -0.82 0.01
N TYR A 49 52.40 -1.17 -0.20
CA TYR A 49 53.51 -0.63 0.57
C TYR A 49 54.63 -0.15 -0.39
N PRO A 50 55.30 1.00 -0.12
CA PRO A 50 55.12 1.90 1.02
C PRO A 50 53.75 2.57 1.05
N LEU A 51 53.25 2.87 2.25
CA LEU A 51 51.99 3.61 2.42
C LEU A 51 52.10 5.00 1.76
N SER A 52 50.99 5.50 1.22
CA SER A 52 50.89 6.89 0.79
C SER A 52 51.13 7.84 1.96
N ALA A 53 51.51 9.10 1.68
CA ALA A 53 51.73 10.10 2.74
C ALA A 53 50.48 10.29 3.63
N LEU A 54 49.28 10.22 3.05
CA LEU A 54 48.03 10.31 3.80
C LEU A 54 47.82 9.08 4.68
N ASN A 55 47.94 7.88 4.11
CA ASN A 55 47.79 6.62 4.84
C ASN A 55 48.81 6.47 5.98
N ALA A 56 50.04 6.97 5.80
CA ALA A 56 51.06 7.00 6.85
C ALA A 56 50.66 7.91 8.02
N VAL A 57 50.01 9.06 7.75
CA VAL A 57 49.46 9.92 8.81
C VAL A 57 48.31 9.23 9.53
N VAL A 58 47.44 8.54 8.81
CA VAL A 58 46.32 7.78 9.42
C VAL A 58 46.85 6.65 10.31
N HIS A 59 47.83 5.89 9.82
CA HIS A 59 48.51 4.87 10.59
C HIS A 59 49.07 5.42 11.91
N ALA A 60 49.80 6.54 11.83
CA ALA A 60 50.43 7.16 12.99
C ALA A 60 49.42 7.82 13.94
N ALA A 61 48.32 8.38 13.42
CA ALA A 61 47.35 9.11 14.20
C ALA A 61 46.30 8.19 14.84
N ILE A 62 45.83 7.16 14.15
CA ILE A 62 44.71 6.30 14.58
C ILE A 62 45.21 4.91 14.96
N GLY A 63 45.99 4.28 14.08
CA GLY A 63 46.50 2.93 14.25
C GLY A 63 46.63 2.20 12.91
N PRO A 64 47.15 0.96 12.91
CA PRO A 64 47.39 0.19 11.69
C PRO A 64 46.13 0.00 10.84
N LEU A 65 46.22 0.26 9.53
CA LEU A 65 45.14 0.09 8.57
C LEU A 65 44.74 -1.40 8.49
N GLY A 66 43.44 -1.66 8.35
CA GLY A 66 42.91 -3.02 8.45
C GLY A 66 42.67 -3.50 9.88
N ALA A 67 43.14 -2.77 10.90
CA ALA A 67 42.89 -3.04 12.31
C ALA A 67 42.18 -1.87 13.03
N ILE A 68 41.55 -0.97 12.27
CA ILE A 68 40.75 0.15 12.81
C ILE A 68 39.28 -0.27 12.82
N ASP A 69 38.68 -0.31 14.00
CA ASP A 69 37.27 -0.65 14.16
C ASP A 69 36.38 0.57 13.88
N ALA A 70 35.21 0.33 13.29
CA ALA A 70 34.17 1.34 13.15
C ALA A 70 32.88 0.86 13.82
N ILE A 71 32.47 1.59 14.86
CA ILE A 71 31.28 1.29 15.65
C ILE A 71 30.21 2.33 15.36
N TRP A 72 29.03 1.90 14.95
CA TRP A 72 27.91 2.81 14.77
C TRP A 72 27.46 3.42 16.10
N LEU A 73 27.36 4.75 16.13
CA LEU A 73 26.86 5.51 17.27
C LEU A 73 25.41 5.93 17.00
N PRO A 74 24.41 5.39 17.73
CA PRO A 74 23.04 5.83 17.60
C PRO A 74 22.82 7.18 18.32
N PRO A 75 21.95 8.07 17.79
CA PRO A 75 21.64 9.33 18.47
C PRO A 75 21.00 9.07 19.84
N PRO A 76 21.41 9.75 20.93
CA PRO A 76 20.84 9.57 22.26
C PRO A 76 19.31 9.67 22.24
N SER A 77 18.64 8.79 22.99
CA SER A 77 17.18 8.65 22.94
C SER A 77 16.45 9.95 23.31
N ALA A 78 16.93 10.67 24.33
CA ALA A 78 16.38 11.96 24.76
C ALA A 78 16.48 13.04 23.66
N TRP A 79 17.67 13.17 23.04
CA TRP A 79 17.89 14.09 21.92
C TRP A 79 16.95 13.78 20.74
N ARG A 80 16.89 12.50 20.36
CA ARG A 80 16.05 12.02 19.25
C ARG A 80 14.56 12.26 19.50
N GLN A 81 14.08 12.07 20.73
CA GLN A 81 12.68 12.34 21.09
C GLN A 81 12.37 13.84 21.00
N HIS A 82 13.27 14.69 21.44
CA HIS A 82 13.11 16.14 21.37
C HIS A 82 13.04 16.63 19.91
N VAL A 83 14.00 16.24 19.08
CA VAL A 83 14.02 16.58 17.64
C VAL A 83 12.75 16.09 16.93
N ARG A 84 12.30 14.85 17.21
CA ARG A 84 11.06 14.31 16.63
C ARG A 84 9.82 15.08 17.08
N ALA A 85 9.77 15.51 18.33
CA ALA A 85 8.65 16.30 18.85
C ALA A 85 8.55 17.66 18.15
N PHE A 86 9.68 18.36 18.00
CA PHE A 86 9.78 19.60 17.24
C PHE A 86 9.37 19.39 15.77
N HIS A 87 9.97 18.40 15.09
CA HIS A 87 9.70 18.11 13.68
C HIS A 87 8.20 17.84 13.45
N ARG A 88 7.57 17.04 14.32
CA ARG A 88 6.14 16.73 14.22
C ARG A 88 5.26 17.97 14.35
N ASP A 89 5.52 18.84 15.33
CA ASP A 89 4.72 20.06 15.52
C ASP A 89 4.93 21.05 14.36
N ALA A 90 6.17 21.26 13.95
CA ALA A 90 6.52 22.18 12.86
C ALA A 90 5.88 21.75 11.53
N VAL A 91 6.05 20.47 11.13
CA VAL A 91 5.45 19.95 9.89
C VAL A 91 3.92 20.02 9.94
N ALA A 92 3.29 19.74 11.08
CA ALA A 92 1.84 19.81 11.21
C ALA A 92 1.28 21.23 11.00
N ARG A 93 2.03 22.26 11.42
CA ARG A 93 1.66 23.68 11.24
C ARG A 93 1.95 24.16 9.82
N ILE A 94 3.14 23.86 9.29
CA ILE A 94 3.54 24.19 7.91
C ILE A 94 2.56 23.60 6.90
N ALA A 95 2.12 22.36 7.12
CA ALA A 95 1.18 21.69 6.23
C ALA A 95 -0.23 22.33 6.19
N ARG A 96 -0.56 23.24 7.11
CA ARG A 96 -1.89 23.87 7.21
C ARG A 96 -1.88 25.37 6.90
N ASN A 97 -0.71 26.00 6.81
CA ASN A 97 -0.58 27.44 6.64
C ASN A 97 0.34 27.76 5.47
N ARG A 98 -0.22 28.42 4.44
CA ARG A 98 0.48 28.79 3.22
C ARG A 98 1.68 29.70 3.47
N THR A 99 1.54 30.70 4.34
CA THR A 99 2.63 31.62 4.66
C THR A 99 3.79 30.91 5.34
N LEU A 100 3.50 29.97 6.25
CA LEU A 100 4.54 29.14 6.87
C LEU A 100 5.23 28.23 5.85
N HIS A 101 4.48 27.73 4.87
CA HIS A 101 5.02 26.92 3.79
C HIS A 101 5.94 27.71 2.86
N GLU A 102 5.56 28.93 2.48
CA GLU A 102 6.37 29.82 1.64
C GLU A 102 7.67 30.20 2.36
N LEU A 103 7.60 30.55 3.66
CA LEU A 103 8.78 30.79 4.49
C LEU A 103 9.67 29.55 4.62
N PHE A 104 9.07 28.37 4.79
CA PHE A 104 9.80 27.10 4.85
C PHE A 104 10.57 26.82 3.56
N GLN A 105 9.96 27.02 2.39
CA GLN A 105 10.66 26.90 1.11
C GLN A 105 11.76 27.94 0.95
N ALA A 106 11.50 29.20 1.31
CA ALA A 106 12.49 30.28 1.25
C ALA A 106 13.68 30.09 2.21
N SER A 107 13.50 29.30 3.28
CA SER A 107 14.56 28.96 4.24
C SER A 107 15.47 27.79 3.79
N MET A 108 15.25 27.26 2.59
CA MET A 108 16.08 26.20 2.03
C MET A 108 17.21 26.74 1.15
N ALA A 109 18.43 26.27 1.38
CA ALA A 109 19.61 26.55 0.56
C ALA A 109 20.65 25.44 0.75
N THR A 110 21.63 25.36 -0.15
CA THR A 110 22.85 24.60 0.10
C THR A 110 24.01 25.54 -0.16
N ILE A 111 24.92 25.62 0.79
CA ILE A 111 26.07 26.54 0.72
C ILE A 111 27.35 25.75 0.89
N GLU A 112 28.38 26.13 0.15
CA GLU A 112 29.75 25.68 0.41
C GLU A 112 30.36 26.53 1.52
N VAL A 113 31.11 25.89 2.42
CA VAL A 113 31.64 26.54 3.62
C VAL A 113 33.12 26.30 3.80
N GLN A 114 33.80 27.31 4.34
CA GLN A 114 35.17 27.25 4.82
C GLN A 114 35.16 27.59 6.32
N PRO A 115 35.11 26.57 7.20
CA PRO A 115 35.02 26.76 8.65
C PRO A 115 36.10 27.70 9.19
N ALA A 116 35.73 28.57 10.12
CA ALA A 116 36.63 29.61 10.65
C ALA A 116 37.93 29.05 11.26
N VAL A 117 37.90 27.85 11.86
CA VAL A 117 39.08 27.15 12.41
C VAL A 117 40.14 26.87 11.33
N TRP A 118 39.70 26.65 10.11
CA TRP A 118 40.52 26.31 8.94
C TRP A 118 40.74 27.51 8.01
N ALA A 119 39.93 28.56 8.11
CA ALA A 119 40.08 29.79 7.34
C ALA A 119 41.28 30.67 7.78
N GLN A 120 41.89 30.41 8.95
CA GLN A 120 42.94 31.27 9.52
C GLN A 120 44.25 31.30 8.71
N ASP A 121 44.56 30.24 7.96
CA ASP A 121 45.78 30.14 7.15
C ASP A 121 45.44 29.83 5.69
N THR A 122 45.57 30.84 4.84
CA THR A 122 45.30 30.74 3.40
C THR A 122 46.26 29.84 2.64
N ARG A 123 47.34 29.38 3.27
CA ARG A 123 48.29 28.42 2.69
C ARG A 123 48.00 26.98 3.06
N SER A 124 47.04 26.74 3.94
CA SER A 124 46.64 25.39 4.32
C SER A 124 46.04 24.66 3.12
N GLN A 125 46.45 23.40 2.93
CA GLN A 125 45.89 22.53 1.89
C GLN A 125 45.17 21.36 2.54
N TYR A 126 44.06 20.94 1.94
CA TYR A 126 43.16 19.93 2.49
C TYR A 126 43.12 18.71 1.58
N PHE A 127 43.00 17.53 2.19
CA PHE A 127 42.89 16.25 1.49
C PHE A 127 41.54 15.54 1.76
N GLY A 128 40.68 16.12 2.61
CA GLY A 128 39.40 15.52 2.99
C GLY A 128 39.49 14.53 4.14
N HIS A 129 38.49 13.67 4.24
CA HIS A 129 38.44 12.63 5.26
C HIS A 129 39.45 11.50 4.98
N PHE A 130 39.81 10.79 6.03
CA PHE A 130 40.93 9.85 6.02
C PHE A 130 40.65 8.49 5.36
N PHE A 131 39.43 8.24 4.86
CA PHE A 131 39.15 7.02 4.08
C PHE A 131 39.76 7.09 2.66
N CYS A 132 40.13 8.28 2.21
CA CYS A 132 40.70 8.51 0.88
C CYS A 132 42.23 8.69 0.94
N GLY A 133 42.97 7.59 0.83
CA GLY A 133 44.43 7.58 0.95
C GLY A 133 45.21 8.24 -0.20
N ASN A 134 44.56 8.58 -1.31
CA ASN A 134 45.21 9.07 -2.54
C ASN A 134 44.67 10.43 -3.03
N ASN A 135 43.94 11.14 -2.18
CA ASN A 135 43.42 12.46 -2.50
C ASN A 135 44.54 13.47 -2.75
N ARG A 136 44.26 14.47 -3.58
CA ARG A 136 45.18 15.57 -3.89
C ARG A 136 44.99 16.72 -2.92
N ALA A 137 46.03 17.52 -2.76
CA ALA A 137 45.99 18.75 -1.97
C ALA A 137 45.12 19.81 -2.68
N LEU A 138 44.09 20.31 -2.00
CA LEU A 138 43.17 21.34 -2.51
C LEU A 138 43.11 22.55 -1.57
N PRO A 139 42.80 23.76 -2.08
CA PRO A 139 42.80 24.99 -1.29
C PRO A 139 41.50 25.21 -0.49
N PHE A 140 40.64 24.20 -0.38
CA PHE A 140 39.34 24.29 0.29
C PHE A 140 39.07 23.03 1.10
N VAL A 141 38.33 23.19 2.20
CA VAL A 141 37.91 22.08 3.06
C VAL A 141 36.94 21.19 2.29
N GLN A 142 37.14 19.88 2.37
CA GLN A 142 36.35 18.91 1.62
C GLN A 142 35.25 18.28 2.48
N GLU A 143 34.24 17.72 1.82
CA GLU A 143 33.17 16.99 2.47
C GLU A 143 33.71 15.81 3.31
N THR A 144 32.94 15.43 4.34
CA THR A 144 33.28 14.29 5.19
C THR A 144 32.85 12.96 4.54
N PHE A 145 33.18 11.84 5.18
CA PHE A 145 32.90 10.52 4.64
C PHE A 145 31.40 10.28 4.39
N GLY A 146 31.09 9.48 3.38
CA GLY A 146 29.75 8.95 3.15
C GLY A 146 29.80 7.47 2.74
N PHE A 147 28.73 6.73 3.00
CA PHE A 147 28.59 5.33 2.62
C PHE A 147 28.79 5.11 1.10
N ASN A 148 28.33 6.06 0.28
CA ASN A 148 28.43 6.01 -1.18
C ASN A 148 29.73 6.66 -1.72
N ASP A 149 30.63 7.10 -0.84
CA ASP A 149 31.85 7.78 -1.27
C ASP A 149 32.92 6.77 -1.68
N VAL A 150 33.34 6.87 -2.95
CA VAL A 150 34.36 6.02 -3.57
C VAL A 150 35.68 6.77 -3.79
N CYS A 151 35.84 7.96 -3.20
CA CYS A 151 37.01 8.84 -3.36
C CYS A 151 37.32 9.22 -4.82
N SER A 152 36.29 9.29 -5.68
CA SER A 152 36.46 9.64 -7.10
C SER A 152 36.44 11.15 -7.36
N SER A 153 35.76 11.92 -6.51
CA SER A 153 35.74 13.38 -6.56
C SER A 153 36.04 13.96 -5.18
N GLN A 154 36.62 15.16 -5.17
CA GLN A 154 36.99 15.88 -3.97
C GLN A 154 36.10 17.12 -3.88
N GLU A 155 34.90 16.94 -3.33
CA GLU A 155 33.89 17.98 -3.24
C GLU A 155 34.14 18.91 -2.03
N PRO A 156 33.78 20.20 -2.13
CA PRO A 156 33.86 21.14 -1.02
C PRO A 156 32.92 20.73 0.12
N LEU A 157 33.27 21.08 1.35
CA LEU A 157 32.37 20.90 2.49
C LEU A 157 31.10 21.73 2.28
N SER A 158 29.96 21.06 2.35
CA SER A 158 28.65 21.65 2.08
C SER A 158 27.72 21.54 3.28
N VAL A 159 26.90 22.57 3.50
CA VAL A 159 25.88 22.56 4.54
C VAL A 159 24.49 22.78 3.92
N PRO A 160 23.61 21.77 3.98
CA PRO A 160 22.24 21.89 3.49
C PRO A 160 21.34 22.56 4.55
N LEU A 161 20.91 23.78 4.29
CA LEU A 161 19.84 24.45 5.02
C LEU A 161 18.51 23.89 4.50
N ARG A 162 17.81 23.10 5.31
CA ARG A 162 16.57 22.37 4.93
C ARG A 162 15.32 22.96 5.58
N GLY A 163 15.40 24.21 5.98
CA GLY A 163 14.38 24.93 6.73
C GLY A 163 14.24 24.48 8.19
N LEU A 164 13.86 23.22 8.44
CA LEU A 164 13.62 22.75 9.82
C LEU A 164 14.90 22.58 10.63
N ASN A 165 15.99 22.08 10.03
CA ASN A 165 17.29 21.98 10.72
C ASN A 165 17.84 23.38 11.04
N THR A 166 17.68 24.33 10.13
CA THR A 166 18.03 25.75 10.32
C THR A 166 17.20 26.37 11.44
N VAL A 167 15.86 26.28 11.39
CA VAL A 167 14.96 26.81 12.43
C VAL A 167 15.28 26.22 13.79
N PHE A 168 15.58 24.92 13.85
CA PHE A 168 15.95 24.25 15.09
C PHE A 168 17.31 24.71 15.62
N ALA A 169 18.33 24.84 14.77
CA ALA A 169 19.62 25.39 15.18
C ALA A 169 19.50 26.83 15.69
N LEU A 170 18.59 27.62 15.11
CA LEU A 170 18.26 28.98 15.56
C LEU A 170 17.60 29.02 16.95
N THR A 171 16.99 27.93 17.44
CA THR A 171 16.45 27.92 18.82
C THR A 171 17.51 27.61 19.86
N LEU A 172 18.61 26.96 19.47
CA LEU A 172 19.70 26.55 20.36
C LEU A 172 20.85 27.55 20.39
N THR A 173 21.00 28.32 19.31
CA THR A 173 22.11 29.26 19.15
C THR A 173 21.60 30.69 19.40
N PRO A 174 22.21 31.49 20.30
CA PRO A 174 21.84 32.89 20.48
C PRO A 174 22.26 33.72 19.25
N ILE A 175 21.32 34.05 18.36
CA ILE A 175 21.61 34.61 17.03
C ILE A 175 21.95 36.11 17.03
N ALA A 176 21.63 36.85 18.09
CA ALA A 176 21.71 38.31 18.10
C ALA A 176 23.12 38.88 17.80
N TYR A 177 24.18 38.05 17.84
CA TYR A 177 25.55 38.44 17.51
C TYR A 177 26.19 37.64 16.35
N ALA A 178 25.48 36.70 15.70
CA ALA A 178 26.16 35.60 15.00
C ALA A 178 25.75 35.32 13.54
N LYS A 179 24.69 35.93 13.00
CA LYS A 179 24.26 35.69 11.60
C LYS A 179 25.34 36.04 10.57
N SER A 180 25.92 37.23 10.65
CA SER A 180 27.01 37.66 9.76
C SER A 180 28.25 36.81 9.93
N PHE A 181 28.58 36.43 11.17
CA PHE A 181 29.73 35.58 11.48
C PHE A 181 29.61 34.19 10.85
N PHE A 182 28.47 33.51 11.02
CA PHE A 182 28.29 32.17 10.44
C PHE A 182 28.18 32.22 8.92
N CYS A 183 27.44 33.17 8.34
CA CYS A 183 27.33 33.27 6.89
C CYS A 183 28.61 33.78 6.21
N ALA A 184 29.49 34.49 6.91
CA ALA A 184 30.82 34.86 6.39
C ALA A 184 31.77 33.65 6.24
N GLN A 185 31.42 32.49 6.80
CA GLN A 185 32.12 31.23 6.56
C GLN A 185 31.70 30.58 5.23
N GLY A 186 30.79 31.18 4.47
CA GLY A 186 30.52 30.79 3.09
C GLY A 186 31.80 30.88 2.26
N ARG A 187 32.06 29.89 1.41
CA ARG A 187 33.30 29.81 0.65
C ARG A 187 33.41 30.94 -0.38
N HIS A 188 32.30 31.30 -1.01
CA HIS A 188 32.20 32.40 -1.96
C HIS A 188 31.15 33.43 -1.52
N ASP A 189 31.17 34.62 -2.13
CA ASP A 189 30.20 35.68 -1.81
C ASP A 189 28.74 35.23 -2.02
N HIS A 190 28.47 34.39 -3.02
CA HIS A 190 27.13 33.88 -3.27
C HIS A 190 26.64 32.92 -2.18
N ASP A 191 27.54 32.15 -1.56
CA ASP A 191 27.23 31.28 -0.42
C ASP A 191 26.82 32.10 0.79
N ALA A 192 27.55 33.19 1.07
CA ALA A 192 27.22 34.12 2.15
C ALA A 192 25.85 34.78 1.93
N VAL A 193 25.55 35.23 0.70
CA VAL A 193 24.25 35.83 0.35
C VAL A 193 23.11 34.82 0.48
N ALA A 194 23.29 33.60 -0.04
CA ALA A 194 22.29 32.53 0.08
C ALA A 194 22.04 32.13 1.54
N CYS A 195 23.10 32.04 2.35
CA CYS A 195 23.01 31.81 3.79
C CYS A 195 22.19 32.92 4.48
N ILE A 196 22.50 34.19 4.23
CA ILE A 196 21.80 35.33 4.85
C ILE A 196 20.31 35.30 4.51
N ALA A 197 19.96 35.08 3.24
CA ALA A 197 18.58 35.04 2.78
C ALA A 197 17.80 33.87 3.40
N ALA A 198 18.40 32.67 3.43
CA ALA A 198 17.79 31.50 4.04
C ALA A 198 17.61 31.67 5.56
N LEU A 199 18.56 32.31 6.24
CA LEU A 199 18.46 32.60 7.68
C LEU A 199 17.37 33.64 7.97
N ASP A 200 17.19 34.66 7.13
CA ASP A 200 16.08 35.63 7.29
C ASP A 200 14.71 34.94 7.21
N ALA A 201 14.53 34.06 6.23
CA ALA A 201 13.31 33.28 6.10
C ALA A 201 13.13 32.32 7.28
N ALA A 202 14.22 31.67 7.74
CA ALA A 202 14.19 30.76 8.88
C ALA A 202 13.89 31.48 10.20
N GLU A 203 14.37 32.71 10.40
CA GLU A 203 14.06 33.51 11.58
C GLU A 203 12.58 33.91 11.62
N GLN A 204 12.01 34.34 10.49
CA GLN A 204 10.59 34.62 10.38
C GLN A 204 9.75 33.36 10.62
N LEU A 205 10.17 32.23 10.05
CA LEU A 205 9.52 30.95 10.28
C LEU A 205 9.59 30.52 11.74
N ARG A 206 10.75 30.66 12.39
CA ARG A 206 10.95 30.36 13.82
C ARG A 206 10.03 31.22 14.69
N ALA A 207 9.98 32.52 14.42
CA ALA A 207 9.12 33.46 15.13
C ALA A 207 7.63 33.11 14.97
N ALA A 208 7.22 32.67 13.78
CA ALA A 208 5.83 32.28 13.52
C ALA A 208 5.47 30.89 14.09
N LEU A 209 6.44 29.96 14.15
CA LEU A 209 6.24 28.64 14.74
C LEU A 209 6.20 28.68 16.29
N CYS A 210 6.91 29.62 16.91
CA CYS A 210 7.09 29.72 18.37
C CYS A 210 7.45 28.36 19.01
N PRO A 211 8.54 27.71 18.59
CA PRO A 211 8.92 26.40 19.12
C PRO A 211 9.14 26.49 20.63
N ASN A 212 8.66 25.48 21.36
CA ASN A 212 8.84 25.42 22.81
C ASN A 212 10.31 25.12 23.13
N VAL A 213 11.05 26.12 23.61
CA VAL A 213 12.51 26.09 23.83
C VAL A 213 12.87 25.45 25.19
N SER A 214 11.91 24.91 25.93
CA SER A 214 12.17 24.39 27.28
C SER A 214 13.14 23.18 27.25
N ALA A 215 14.27 23.35 27.95
CA ALA A 215 15.26 22.34 28.36
C ALA A 215 15.76 21.39 27.25
N VAL A 216 16.27 21.94 26.14
CA VAL A 216 17.07 21.12 25.22
C VAL A 216 18.40 20.79 25.90
N ASN A 217 18.55 19.55 26.39
CA ASN A 217 19.77 19.10 27.04
C ASN A 217 20.85 18.76 25.99
N VAL A 218 21.53 19.79 25.48
CA VAL A 218 22.69 19.65 24.58
C VAL A 218 23.87 18.97 25.30
N ALA A 219 23.93 19.03 26.64
CA ALA A 219 24.99 18.39 27.42
C ALA A 219 25.01 16.85 27.27
N ALA A 220 23.90 16.22 26.85
CA ALA A 220 23.90 14.80 26.50
C ALA A 220 24.72 14.47 25.22
N LEU A 221 25.05 15.49 24.42
CA LEU A 221 25.84 15.37 23.19
C LEU A 221 27.33 15.67 23.41
N GLU A 222 27.69 16.42 24.45
CA GLU A 222 29.08 16.79 24.75
C GLU A 222 30.02 15.59 24.86
N PRO A 223 29.67 14.50 25.57
CA PRO A 223 30.57 13.33 25.70
C PRO A 223 30.80 12.58 24.40
N LEU A 224 29.98 12.79 23.37
CA LEU A 224 30.17 12.12 22.09
C LEU A 224 31.28 12.76 21.26
N GLU A 225 31.66 14.02 21.51
CA GLU A 225 32.71 14.73 20.77
C GLU A 225 32.63 14.55 19.23
N LEU A 226 31.40 14.56 18.69
CA LEU A 226 31.19 14.38 17.26
C LEU A 226 31.86 15.50 16.47
N GLY A 227 32.57 15.15 15.40
CA GLY A 227 33.23 16.13 14.55
C GLY A 227 33.44 15.67 13.11
N PHE A 228 33.88 16.61 12.27
CA PHE A 228 34.33 16.32 10.92
C PHE A 228 35.86 16.18 10.92
N PRO A 229 36.40 15.02 10.49
CA PRO A 229 37.83 14.83 10.33
C PRO A 229 38.31 15.46 9.01
N GLN A 230 39.49 16.07 9.02
CA GLN A 230 40.18 16.52 7.82
C GLN A 230 41.68 16.23 7.93
N LEU A 231 42.27 15.73 6.86
CA LEU A 231 43.72 15.74 6.68
C LEU A 231 44.13 17.11 6.12
N VAL A 232 44.99 17.80 6.85
CA VAL A 232 45.41 19.18 6.56
C VAL A 232 46.93 19.25 6.48
N LEU A 233 47.46 19.82 5.40
CA LEU A 233 48.86 20.23 5.31
C LEU A 233 49.00 21.65 5.82
N ARG A 234 49.73 21.81 6.94
CA ARG A 234 50.15 23.13 7.44
C ARG A 234 51.66 23.26 7.32
N SER A 235 52.14 24.34 6.72
CA SER A 235 53.58 24.64 6.69
C SER A 235 54.01 25.30 8.01
N PRO A 236 55.06 24.83 8.72
CA PRO A 236 56.01 23.76 8.40
C PRO A 236 55.69 22.39 9.04
N ARG A 237 54.51 22.22 9.65
CA ARG A 237 54.13 21.04 10.47
C ARG A 237 53.91 19.74 9.68
N GLY A 238 53.75 19.82 8.36
CA GLY A 238 53.43 18.65 7.53
C GLY A 238 51.94 18.33 7.53
N ILE A 239 51.58 17.11 7.12
CA ILE A 239 50.19 16.65 7.05
C ILE A 239 49.76 16.14 8.43
N THR A 240 48.66 16.68 8.95
CA THR A 240 48.09 16.30 10.24
C THR A 240 46.60 15.98 10.12
N LEU A 241 46.11 15.06 10.95
CA LEU A 241 44.69 14.79 11.09
C LEU A 241 44.07 15.76 12.10
N GLU A 242 43.20 16.65 11.63
CA GLU A 242 42.49 17.64 12.42
C GLU A 242 40.99 17.32 12.50
N ARG A 243 40.31 17.88 13.52
CA ARG A 243 38.87 17.71 13.74
C ARG A 243 38.18 19.05 13.94
N LEU A 244 37.02 19.21 13.31
CA LEU A 244 36.08 20.28 13.60
C LEU A 244 34.92 19.71 14.43
N LEU A 245 34.87 20.04 15.72
CA LEU A 245 33.82 19.56 16.62
C LEU A 245 32.49 20.26 16.35
N MET A 246 31.38 19.51 16.42
CA MET A 246 30.03 20.07 16.18
C MET A 246 29.64 21.14 17.21
N LEU A 247 30.20 21.09 18.42
CA LEU A 247 29.92 22.05 19.48
C LEU A 247 31.01 23.13 19.61
N ASP A 248 31.92 23.24 18.64
CA ASP A 248 32.91 24.32 18.62
C ASP A 248 32.21 25.69 18.50
N PRO A 249 32.55 26.71 19.32
CA PRO A 249 31.89 28.01 19.27
C PRO A 249 31.90 28.68 17.89
N SER A 250 32.94 28.45 17.09
CA SER A 250 33.05 29.01 15.74
C SER A 250 32.16 28.28 14.71
N TRP A 251 31.71 27.07 15.01
CA TRP A 251 30.91 26.21 14.13
C TRP A 251 29.51 25.89 14.69
N LEU A 252 29.22 26.34 15.90
CA LEU A 252 28.09 25.87 16.74
C LEU A 252 26.74 25.88 16.02
N PHE A 253 26.47 26.90 15.19
CA PHE A 253 25.23 26.98 14.42
C PHE A 253 25.09 25.84 13.40
N PHE A 254 26.08 25.67 12.53
CA PHE A 254 26.09 24.59 11.54
C PHE A 254 26.22 23.21 12.20
N GLY A 255 26.93 23.14 13.33
CA GLY A 255 27.01 21.94 14.14
C GLY A 255 25.67 21.52 14.73
N HIS A 256 24.86 22.45 15.25
CA HIS A 256 23.49 22.15 15.69
C HIS A 256 22.59 21.67 14.53
N MET A 257 22.76 22.21 13.32
CA MET A 257 22.07 21.70 12.14
C MET A 257 22.46 20.25 11.83
N ALA A 258 23.76 19.95 11.85
CA ALA A 258 24.26 18.58 11.62
C ALA A 258 23.78 17.59 12.70
N LEU A 259 23.68 18.04 13.96
CA LEU A 259 23.15 17.24 15.08
C LEU A 259 21.64 17.00 14.99
N PHE A 260 20.89 17.93 14.39
CA PHE A 260 19.49 17.72 14.03
C PHE A 260 19.36 16.63 12.95
N ASP A 261 20.17 16.72 11.89
CA ASP A 261 20.17 15.73 10.80
C ASP A 261 20.58 14.34 11.31
N TYR A 262 21.54 14.27 12.25
CA TYR A 262 21.91 13.04 12.95
C TYR A 262 20.75 12.40 13.72
N ALA A 263 19.95 13.20 14.44
CA ALA A 263 18.75 12.68 15.11
C ALA A 263 17.66 12.20 14.12
N MET A 264 17.57 12.83 12.97
CA MET A 264 16.66 12.44 11.88
C MET A 264 17.16 11.22 11.09
N HIS A 265 18.39 10.76 11.35
CA HIS A 265 19.10 9.69 10.61
C HIS A 265 19.38 10.07 9.15
N ASP A 266 19.47 11.37 8.87
CA ASP A 266 19.94 11.88 7.57
C ASP A 266 21.48 12.00 7.55
N ARG A 267 22.12 11.85 8.72
CA ARG A 267 23.57 11.64 8.89
C ARG A 267 23.78 10.46 9.84
N GLU A 268 24.89 9.75 9.68
CA GLU A 268 25.32 8.71 10.61
C GLU A 268 26.56 9.17 11.39
N ALA A 269 26.73 8.62 12.60
CA ALA A 269 27.92 8.82 13.41
C ALA A 269 28.64 7.49 13.61
N LEU A 270 29.96 7.50 13.48
CA LEU A 270 30.82 6.35 13.71
C LEU A 270 31.85 6.68 14.79
N SER A 271 32.09 5.75 15.71
CA SER A 271 33.27 5.73 16.56
C SER A 271 34.35 4.92 15.85
N ILE A 272 35.40 5.61 15.42
CA ILE A 272 36.55 5.03 14.75
C ILE A 272 37.59 4.75 15.82
N GLN A 273 37.86 3.49 16.09
CA GLN A 273 38.70 3.05 17.21
C GLN A 273 39.94 2.37 16.65
N GLY A 274 41.10 2.97 16.86
CA GLY A 274 42.39 2.37 16.55
C GLY A 274 43.27 2.25 17.79
N ASP A 275 44.41 1.60 17.61
CA ASP A 275 45.38 1.34 18.68
C ASP A 275 45.97 2.62 19.31
N VAL A 276 46.01 3.74 18.58
CA VAL A 276 46.58 5.03 19.05
C VAL A 276 45.51 5.91 19.68
N GLN A 277 44.39 6.14 18.99
CA GLN A 277 43.29 6.94 19.51
C GLN A 277 41.95 6.54 18.89
N SER A 278 40.88 7.00 19.53
CA SER A 278 39.51 6.90 19.01
C SER A 278 38.97 8.26 18.61
N LEU A 279 38.20 8.30 17.51
CA LEU A 279 37.61 9.51 16.95
C LEU A 279 36.14 9.26 16.67
N ASN A 280 35.26 10.14 17.14
CA ASN A 280 33.85 10.07 16.78
C ASN A 280 33.56 11.04 15.64
N VAL A 281 33.15 10.49 14.51
CA VAL A 281 33.03 11.21 13.23
C VAL A 281 31.59 11.20 12.74
N LEU A 282 31.18 12.29 12.10
CA LEU A 282 29.87 12.41 11.49
C LEU A 282 29.99 12.36 9.97
N SER A 283 29.06 11.65 9.32
CA SER A 283 29.02 11.49 7.86
C SER A 283 28.52 12.75 7.17
N THR A 284 28.64 12.75 5.84
CA THR A 284 27.99 13.71 4.96
C THR A 284 26.46 13.57 5.09
N PHE A 285 25.75 14.57 4.61
CA PHE A 285 24.29 14.52 4.54
C PHE A 285 23.85 13.53 3.46
N TYR A 286 23.06 12.52 3.84
CA TYR A 286 22.48 11.58 2.91
C TYR A 286 21.18 12.14 2.33
N VAL A 287 21.23 12.52 1.05
CA VAL A 287 20.03 12.89 0.31
C VAL A 287 19.11 11.66 0.24
N PRO A 288 17.86 11.73 0.76
CA PRO A 288 16.95 10.61 0.73
C PRO A 288 16.72 10.13 -0.71
N ILE A 289 17.06 8.89 -0.99
CA ILE A 289 16.78 8.27 -2.28
C ILE A 289 15.27 7.97 -2.30
N PRO A 290 14.50 8.53 -3.24
CA PRO A 290 13.09 8.18 -3.36
C PRO A 290 13.01 6.67 -3.60
N ALA A 291 12.23 5.98 -2.76
CA ALA A 291 11.96 4.57 -2.99
C ALA A 291 11.46 4.42 -4.44
N PRO A 292 12.00 3.47 -5.22
CA PRO A 292 11.43 3.18 -6.53
C PRO A 292 9.94 2.98 -6.32
N VAL A 293 9.10 3.78 -6.96
CA VAL A 293 7.66 3.54 -6.93
C VAL A 293 7.51 2.15 -7.52
N PRO A 294 7.16 1.12 -6.73
CA PRO A 294 6.98 -0.21 -7.31
C PRO A 294 5.96 -0.01 -8.44
N PRO A 295 6.22 -0.54 -9.64
CA PRO A 295 5.24 -0.43 -10.73
C PRO A 295 3.90 -0.85 -10.14
N ALA A 296 2.90 0.04 -10.25
CA ALA A 296 1.58 -0.17 -9.64
C ALA A 296 1.20 -1.62 -9.90
N PRO A 297 0.93 -2.44 -8.87
CA PRO A 297 0.89 -3.89 -8.99
C PRO A 297 0.07 -4.24 -10.22
N SER A 298 0.75 -4.72 -11.26
CA SER A 298 0.17 -5.01 -12.55
C SER A 298 -0.85 -6.11 -12.31
N MET A 299 -2.12 -5.71 -12.25
CA MET A 299 -3.27 -6.50 -11.80
C MET A 299 -3.30 -6.85 -10.31
N ALA A 300 -3.29 -5.84 -9.43
CA ALA A 300 -3.83 -6.03 -8.08
C ALA A 300 -5.22 -6.69 -8.18
N ILE A 301 -5.52 -7.66 -7.30
CA ILE A 301 -6.84 -8.31 -7.14
C ILE A 301 -8.04 -7.32 -7.28
N GLY A 302 -7.83 -6.03 -6.96
CA GLY A 302 -8.77 -4.95 -7.23
C GLY A 302 -9.23 -4.79 -8.68
N SER A 303 -8.37 -4.97 -9.69
CA SER A 303 -8.76 -4.89 -11.11
C SER A 303 -9.65 -6.06 -11.52
N PHE A 304 -9.39 -7.26 -10.98
CA PHE A 304 -10.26 -8.42 -11.15
C PHE A 304 -11.62 -8.20 -10.50
N PHE A 305 -11.65 -7.71 -9.26
CA PHE A 305 -12.90 -7.30 -8.61
C PHE A 305 -13.65 -6.25 -9.43
N TRP A 306 -12.94 -5.25 -9.97
CA TRP A 306 -13.54 -4.22 -10.80
C TRP A 306 -14.16 -4.80 -12.07
N LEU A 307 -13.46 -5.70 -12.78
CA LEU A 307 -13.98 -6.37 -13.98
C LEU A 307 -15.25 -7.16 -13.68
N VAL A 308 -15.25 -7.90 -12.57
CA VAL A 308 -16.42 -8.67 -12.13
C VAL A 308 -17.58 -7.73 -11.80
N VAL A 309 -17.35 -6.68 -11.02
CA VAL A 309 -18.37 -5.67 -10.70
C VAL A 309 -18.90 -5.02 -11.99
N ALA A 310 -18.03 -4.65 -12.93
CA ALA A 310 -18.40 -4.04 -14.20
C ALA A 310 -19.23 -4.98 -15.08
N SER A 311 -18.88 -6.26 -15.15
CA SER A 311 -19.63 -7.27 -15.91
C SER A 311 -21.04 -7.45 -15.37
N VAL A 312 -21.19 -7.63 -14.05
CA VAL A 312 -22.50 -7.76 -13.38
C VAL A 312 -23.34 -6.51 -13.55
N SER A 313 -22.75 -5.33 -13.34
CA SER A 313 -23.43 -4.04 -13.51
C SER A 313 -23.93 -3.88 -14.95
N SER A 314 -23.10 -4.21 -15.95
CA SER A 314 -23.45 -4.11 -17.37
C SER A 314 -24.59 -5.04 -17.75
N THR A 315 -24.56 -6.30 -17.28
CA THR A 315 -25.65 -7.25 -17.54
C THR A 315 -26.96 -6.78 -16.91
N TYR A 316 -26.92 -6.28 -15.67
CA TYR A 316 -28.12 -5.78 -15.01
C TYR A 316 -28.67 -4.51 -15.65
N ALA A 317 -27.81 -3.60 -16.11
CA ALA A 317 -28.24 -2.43 -16.87
C ALA A 317 -28.95 -2.83 -18.18
N CYS A 318 -28.39 -3.81 -18.91
CA CYS A 318 -29.02 -4.35 -20.12
C CYS A 318 -30.39 -4.97 -19.82
N LEU A 319 -30.49 -5.78 -18.76
CA LEU A 319 -31.75 -6.42 -18.38
C LEU A 319 -32.80 -5.43 -17.88
N ALA A 320 -32.38 -4.41 -17.12
CA ALA A 320 -33.26 -3.33 -16.70
C ALA A 320 -33.80 -2.55 -17.91
N LEU A 321 -32.96 -2.28 -18.92
CA LEU A 321 -33.39 -1.65 -20.17
C LEU A 321 -34.39 -2.51 -20.93
N VAL A 322 -34.13 -3.81 -21.07
CA VAL A 322 -35.06 -4.76 -21.73
C VAL A 322 -36.39 -4.80 -20.97
N ALA A 323 -36.36 -4.92 -19.65
CA ALA A 323 -37.57 -4.94 -18.82
C ALA A 323 -38.36 -3.63 -18.93
N LEU A 324 -37.68 -2.48 -18.99
CA LEU A 324 -38.30 -1.17 -19.18
C LEU A 324 -38.97 -1.05 -20.56
N VAL A 325 -38.29 -1.46 -21.64
CA VAL A 325 -38.85 -1.45 -23.00
C VAL A 325 -40.07 -2.37 -23.10
N LEU A 326 -40.01 -3.56 -22.49
CA LEU A 326 -41.15 -4.46 -22.45
C LEU A 326 -42.30 -3.88 -21.62
N HIS A 327 -42.00 -3.19 -20.52
CA HIS A 327 -43.00 -2.51 -19.69
C HIS A 327 -43.70 -1.40 -20.47
N THR A 328 -42.97 -0.49 -21.13
CA THR A 328 -43.57 0.62 -21.91
C THR A 328 -44.37 0.15 -23.12
N ARG A 329 -43.95 -0.95 -23.77
CA ARG A 329 -44.73 -1.53 -24.87
C ARG A 329 -46.02 -2.22 -24.43
N THR A 330 -46.06 -2.73 -23.21
CA THR A 330 -47.22 -3.51 -22.70
C THR A 330 -48.13 -2.73 -21.75
N CYS A 331 -47.69 -1.57 -21.24
CA CYS A 331 -48.46 -0.78 -20.28
C CYS A 331 -49.77 -0.22 -20.86
N HIS A 332 -49.84 0.02 -22.18
CA HIS A 332 -51.01 0.60 -22.84
C HIS A 332 -52.14 -0.41 -23.16
N VAL A 333 -51.87 -1.72 -23.09
CA VAL A 333 -52.80 -2.73 -23.66
C VAL A 333 -53.67 -3.43 -22.60
N LYS A 334 -53.17 -3.57 -21.36
CA LYS A 334 -53.91 -3.98 -20.13
C LYS A 334 -52.93 -3.92 -18.96
N TYR A 335 -53.25 -3.16 -17.90
CA TYR A 335 -52.36 -2.97 -16.76
C TYR A 335 -52.18 -4.27 -15.96
N VAL A 336 -51.06 -4.96 -16.15
CA VAL A 336 -50.56 -5.98 -15.21
C VAL A 336 -49.43 -5.34 -14.41
N PRO A 337 -49.58 -5.18 -13.08
CA PRO A 337 -48.57 -4.52 -12.26
C PRO A 337 -47.23 -5.26 -12.39
N THR A 338 -46.19 -4.50 -12.72
CA THR A 338 -44.81 -5.01 -12.72
C THR A 338 -44.23 -4.75 -11.34
N HIS A 339 -43.96 -5.83 -10.61
CA HIS A 339 -43.48 -5.74 -9.23
C HIS A 339 -41.95 -5.62 -9.21
N TRP A 340 -41.46 -4.40 -9.37
CA TRP A 340 -40.02 -4.10 -9.39
C TRP A 340 -39.27 -4.50 -8.12
N VAL A 341 -39.98 -4.61 -6.99
CA VAL A 341 -39.43 -5.08 -5.71
C VAL A 341 -38.80 -6.48 -5.81
N PHE A 342 -39.27 -7.33 -6.73
CA PHE A 342 -38.74 -8.68 -6.92
C PHE A 342 -37.72 -8.79 -8.05
N ALA A 343 -37.36 -7.68 -8.70
CA ALA A 343 -36.40 -7.70 -9.80
C ALA A 343 -35.03 -8.22 -9.35
N THR A 344 -34.47 -7.68 -8.27
CA THR A 344 -33.15 -8.06 -7.74
C THR A 344 -33.07 -9.55 -7.30
N PRO A 345 -34.04 -10.10 -6.55
CA PRO A 345 -34.11 -11.54 -6.29
C PRO A 345 -34.25 -12.40 -7.55
N ALA A 346 -35.05 -11.98 -8.54
CA ALA A 346 -35.21 -12.74 -9.78
C ALA A 346 -33.92 -12.72 -10.62
N LEU A 347 -33.25 -11.56 -10.70
CA LEU A 347 -31.99 -11.37 -11.40
C LEU A 347 -30.85 -12.19 -10.80
N SER A 348 -30.75 -12.24 -9.47
CA SER A 348 -29.72 -13.06 -8.79
C SER A 348 -29.89 -14.56 -9.00
N ALA A 349 -31.13 -15.03 -9.17
CA ALA A 349 -31.41 -16.46 -9.31
C ALA A 349 -31.24 -16.99 -10.75
N VAL A 350 -31.21 -16.11 -11.75
CA VAL A 350 -31.40 -16.49 -13.15
C VAL A 350 -30.25 -16.07 -14.05
N TRP A 351 -29.81 -14.82 -13.95
CA TRP A 351 -28.99 -14.21 -15.00
C TRP A 351 -27.50 -14.24 -14.72
N MET A 352 -27.07 -14.44 -13.47
CA MET A 352 -25.66 -14.47 -13.08
C MET A 352 -25.39 -15.67 -12.19
N SER A 353 -24.15 -16.18 -12.23
CA SER A 353 -23.74 -17.26 -11.34
C SER A 353 -23.63 -16.76 -9.89
N ARG A 354 -23.94 -17.64 -8.94
CA ARG A 354 -23.85 -17.30 -7.50
C ARG A 354 -22.45 -16.89 -7.10
N ASN A 355 -21.41 -17.51 -7.69
CA ASN A 355 -20.01 -17.19 -7.41
C ASN A 355 -19.66 -15.74 -7.77
N VAL A 356 -20.13 -15.29 -8.93
CA VAL A 356 -19.91 -13.92 -9.42
C VAL A 356 -20.64 -12.90 -8.53
N LEU A 357 -21.85 -13.22 -8.06
CA LEU A 357 -22.60 -12.37 -7.13
C LEU A 357 -21.98 -12.33 -5.74
N LEU A 358 -21.51 -13.47 -5.23
CA LEU A 358 -20.76 -13.53 -3.98
C LEU A 358 -19.51 -12.65 -4.06
N LEU A 359 -18.76 -12.74 -5.16
CA LEU A 359 -17.57 -11.94 -5.37
C LEU A 359 -17.88 -10.44 -5.41
N ARG A 360 -18.98 -10.04 -6.07
CA ARG A 360 -19.47 -8.65 -6.04
C ARG A 360 -19.85 -8.20 -4.62
N GLY A 361 -20.56 -9.04 -3.88
CA GLY A 361 -20.94 -8.74 -2.49
C GLY A 361 -19.72 -8.60 -1.57
N VAL A 362 -18.73 -9.48 -1.73
CA VAL A 362 -17.45 -9.40 -1.01
C VAL A 362 -16.68 -8.14 -1.39
N ALA A 363 -16.63 -7.76 -2.67
CA ALA A 363 -16.01 -6.51 -3.10
C ALA A 363 -16.67 -5.30 -2.43
N ALA A 364 -18.01 -5.26 -2.39
CA ALA A 364 -18.73 -4.18 -1.72
C ALA A 364 -18.48 -4.14 -0.19
N MET A 365 -18.44 -5.30 0.47
CA MET A 365 -18.09 -5.38 1.89
C MET A 365 -16.62 -5.00 2.14
N ALA A 366 -15.70 -5.33 1.23
CA ALA A 366 -14.31 -4.89 1.32
C ALA A 366 -14.21 -3.36 1.19
N CYS A 367 -14.99 -2.73 0.29
CA CYS A 367 -15.11 -1.28 0.24
C CYS A 367 -15.69 -0.70 1.53
N LEU A 368 -16.73 -1.31 2.12
CA LEU A 368 -17.30 -0.90 3.41
C LEU A 368 -16.34 -1.11 4.59
N ALA A 369 -15.43 -2.08 4.50
CA ALA A 369 -14.39 -2.36 5.47
C ALA A 369 -13.11 -1.54 5.25
N THR A 370 -13.09 -0.65 4.26
CA THR A 370 -11.96 0.22 3.90
C THR A 370 -12.33 1.69 4.03
N ALA A 371 -11.45 2.48 4.65
CA ALA A 371 -11.57 3.92 4.77
C ALA A 371 -11.37 4.61 3.41
N THR A 372 -12.16 5.65 3.14
CA THR A 372 -11.95 6.51 1.97
C THR A 372 -10.88 7.56 2.27
N VAL A 373 -9.77 7.48 1.53
CA VAL A 373 -8.60 8.35 1.71
C VAL A 373 -8.43 9.19 0.46
N GLU A 374 -8.32 10.51 0.64
CA GLU A 374 -7.94 11.44 -0.43
C GLU A 374 -6.52 11.94 -0.18
N VAL A 375 -5.74 12.09 -1.24
CA VAL A 375 -4.46 12.78 -1.18
C VAL A 375 -4.74 14.27 -1.37
N ALA A 376 -4.63 15.05 -0.29
CA ALA A 376 -4.65 16.49 -0.37
C ALA A 376 -3.22 17.00 -0.54
N SER A 377 -2.99 17.74 -1.63
CA SER A 377 -1.74 18.46 -1.89
C SER A 377 -2.01 19.97 -1.83
N PRO A 378 -2.13 20.55 -0.62
CA PRO A 378 -2.41 21.99 -0.50
C PRO A 378 -1.29 22.84 -1.11
N PHE A 379 -0.06 22.32 -1.14
CA PHE A 379 1.14 23.03 -1.63
C PHE A 379 2.10 22.08 -2.41
N PRO A 380 3.02 22.59 -3.26
CA PRO A 380 3.86 21.80 -4.17
C PRO A 380 4.83 20.79 -3.54
N SER A 381 5.02 20.79 -2.22
CA SER A 381 5.90 19.84 -1.49
C SER A 381 5.27 19.26 -0.22
N VAL A 382 3.95 19.40 -0.06
CA VAL A 382 3.19 18.82 1.05
C VAL A 382 2.07 17.95 0.50
N ALA A 383 2.14 16.65 0.77
CA ALA A 383 1.06 15.71 0.54
C ALA A 383 0.53 15.21 1.88
N ARG A 384 -0.80 15.14 2.02
CA ARG A 384 -1.46 14.61 3.21
C ARG A 384 -2.54 13.63 2.81
N LEU A 385 -2.56 12.48 3.48
CA LEU A 385 -3.72 11.59 3.48
C LEU A 385 -4.81 12.18 4.37
N VAL A 386 -5.95 12.52 3.78
CA VAL A 386 -7.10 13.06 4.48
C VAL A 386 -8.19 12.00 4.54
N PRO A 387 -8.58 11.54 5.74
CA PRO A 387 -9.75 10.68 5.89
C PRO A 387 -10.99 11.47 5.53
N ARG A 388 -11.75 11.00 4.55
CA ARG A 388 -13.08 11.51 4.22
C ARG A 388 -14.11 10.52 4.71
N ARG A 389 -15.20 11.01 5.30
CA ARG A 389 -16.37 10.17 5.56
C ARG A 389 -17.09 9.90 4.24
N ARG A 390 -17.44 8.63 4.01
CA ARG A 390 -18.30 8.23 2.90
C ARG A 390 -19.65 8.93 3.02
N SER A 391 -20.21 9.40 1.91
CA SER A 391 -21.55 10.00 1.92
C SER A 391 -22.61 8.93 2.19
N LEU A 392 -23.74 9.34 2.78
CA LEU A 392 -24.85 8.43 3.06
C LEU A 392 -25.30 7.67 1.81
N PHE A 393 -25.30 8.35 0.65
CA PHE A 393 -25.65 7.75 -0.64
C PHE A 393 -24.72 6.58 -1.02
N TYR A 394 -23.40 6.78 -0.93
CA TYR A 394 -22.45 5.72 -1.24
C TYR A 394 -22.51 4.57 -0.23
N SER A 395 -22.76 4.86 1.05
CA SER A 395 -22.98 3.83 2.07
C SER A 395 -24.23 2.99 1.76
N MET A 396 -25.35 3.62 1.39
CA MET A 396 -26.58 2.92 0.98
C MET A 396 -26.38 2.07 -0.28
N LEU A 397 -25.64 2.59 -1.26
CA LEU A 397 -25.35 1.89 -2.52
C LEU A 397 -24.48 0.65 -2.28
N LEU A 398 -23.35 0.81 -1.58
CA LEU A 398 -22.47 -0.31 -1.23
C LEU A 398 -23.17 -1.33 -0.31
N SER A 399 -24.01 -0.87 0.61
CA SER A 399 -24.81 -1.77 1.45
C SER A 399 -25.81 -2.59 0.62
N SER A 400 -26.37 -1.99 -0.43
CA SER A 400 -27.25 -2.70 -1.37
C SER A 400 -26.50 -3.77 -2.16
N ASP A 401 -25.28 -3.46 -2.59
CA ASP A 401 -24.41 -4.46 -3.25
C ASP A 401 -23.89 -5.51 -2.26
N ALA A 402 -23.70 -5.19 -0.99
CA ALA A 402 -23.33 -6.20 0.02
C ALA A 402 -24.39 -7.31 0.15
N LEU A 403 -25.68 -7.01 -0.13
CA LEU A 403 -26.78 -7.98 -0.05
C LEU A 403 -26.65 -9.15 -1.03
N TRP A 404 -25.77 -9.12 -2.03
CA TRP A 404 -25.55 -10.27 -2.91
C TRP A 404 -25.17 -11.53 -2.13
N LEU A 405 -24.48 -11.38 -0.99
CA LEU A 405 -24.23 -12.49 -0.06
C LEU A 405 -25.56 -13.04 0.49
N SER A 406 -26.42 -12.17 1.00
CA SER A 406 -27.75 -12.58 1.48
C SER A 406 -28.58 -13.25 0.39
N TYR A 407 -28.64 -12.71 -0.83
CA TYR A 407 -29.36 -13.34 -1.94
C TYR A 407 -28.84 -14.75 -2.28
N ALA A 408 -27.52 -14.92 -2.31
CA ALA A 408 -26.91 -16.22 -2.58
C ALA A 408 -27.22 -17.24 -1.47
N LEU A 409 -27.08 -16.86 -0.20
CA LEU A 409 -27.40 -17.71 0.95
C LEU A 409 -28.88 -18.10 0.95
N GLN A 410 -29.76 -17.14 0.68
CA GLN A 410 -31.18 -17.39 0.59
C GLN A 410 -31.50 -18.40 -0.53
N GLY A 411 -30.88 -18.25 -1.71
CA GLY A 411 -31.04 -19.19 -2.82
C GLY A 411 -30.51 -20.60 -2.55
N VAL A 412 -29.53 -20.77 -1.66
CA VAL A 412 -29.03 -22.08 -1.21
C VAL A 412 -29.99 -22.72 -0.21
N LEU A 413 -30.53 -21.95 0.73
CA LEU A 413 -31.45 -22.45 1.77
C LEU A 413 -32.87 -22.68 1.26
N LEU A 414 -33.24 -22.04 0.15
CA LEU A 414 -34.59 -22.02 -0.42
C LEU A 414 -35.25 -23.40 -0.62
N PRO A 415 -34.56 -24.47 -1.08
CA PRO A 415 -35.17 -25.80 -1.22
C PRO A 415 -35.62 -26.39 0.11
N ILE A 416 -34.94 -26.05 1.20
CA ILE A 416 -35.20 -26.57 2.54
C ILE A 416 -36.21 -25.69 3.28
N THR A 417 -36.19 -24.38 3.04
CA THR A 417 -36.95 -23.38 3.81
C THR A 417 -37.96 -22.60 2.96
N PHE A 418 -38.47 -23.20 1.89
CA PHE A 418 -39.38 -22.57 0.92
C PHE A 418 -40.57 -21.82 1.56
N CYS A 419 -41.30 -22.46 2.48
CA CYS A 419 -42.45 -21.85 3.16
C CYS A 419 -42.09 -20.65 4.06
N TYR A 420 -40.82 -20.54 4.48
CA TYR A 420 -40.32 -19.44 5.29
C TYR A 420 -40.05 -18.19 4.43
N PHE A 421 -39.40 -18.39 3.28
CA PHE A 421 -39.00 -17.30 2.39
C PHE A 421 -40.18 -16.48 1.89
N VAL A 422 -41.34 -17.13 1.74
CA VAL A 422 -42.60 -16.49 1.34
C VAL A 422 -43.04 -15.38 2.30
N ARG A 423 -42.76 -15.53 3.60
CA ARG A 423 -43.31 -14.63 4.62
C ARG A 423 -42.30 -13.63 5.18
N TYR A 424 -41.02 -14.01 5.23
CA TYR A 424 -39.99 -13.25 5.95
C TYR A 424 -38.79 -12.86 5.09
N GLY A 425 -38.69 -13.32 3.83
CA GLY A 425 -37.52 -13.10 2.98
C GLY A 425 -37.23 -11.61 2.74
N LEU A 426 -38.25 -10.83 2.33
CA LEU A 426 -38.10 -9.38 2.12
C LEU A 426 -37.76 -8.63 3.42
N GLY A 427 -38.37 -9.01 4.54
CA GLY A 427 -38.08 -8.41 5.84
C GLY A 427 -36.65 -8.67 6.29
N ALA A 428 -36.13 -9.87 6.05
CA ALA A 428 -34.75 -10.23 6.36
C ALA A 428 -33.75 -9.44 5.50
N LEU A 429 -34.04 -9.24 4.21
CA LEU A 429 -33.21 -8.42 3.31
C LEU A 429 -33.22 -6.94 3.73
N ALA A 430 -34.39 -6.38 4.03
CA ALA A 430 -34.52 -5.00 4.50
C ALA A 430 -33.80 -4.81 5.84
N LEU A 431 -33.93 -5.75 6.78
CA LEU A 431 -33.22 -5.72 8.06
C LEU A 431 -31.69 -5.78 7.85
N THR A 432 -31.23 -6.68 6.98
CA THR A 432 -29.80 -6.82 6.67
C THR A 432 -29.26 -5.52 6.07
N TRP A 433 -29.99 -4.92 5.14
CA TRP A 433 -29.61 -3.64 4.55
C TRP A 433 -29.51 -2.52 5.59
N CYS A 434 -30.55 -2.36 6.41
CA CYS A 434 -30.55 -1.37 7.50
C CYS A 434 -29.37 -1.58 8.46
N LEU A 435 -29.07 -2.85 8.79
CA LEU A 435 -27.97 -3.20 9.67
C LEU A 435 -26.62 -2.82 9.05
N VAL A 436 -26.36 -3.18 7.79
CA VAL A 436 -25.10 -2.85 7.10
C VAL A 436 -24.93 -1.34 6.95
N VAL A 437 -26.00 -0.60 6.59
CA VAL A 437 -25.98 0.87 6.51
C VAL A 437 -25.70 1.48 7.88
N ALA A 438 -26.39 1.02 8.94
CA ALA A 438 -26.18 1.52 10.29
C ALA A 438 -24.75 1.27 10.77
N ILE A 439 -24.21 0.07 10.52
CA ILE A 439 -22.83 -0.29 10.83
C ILE A 439 -21.86 0.68 10.15
N ASP A 440 -22.00 0.95 8.84
CA ASP A 440 -21.12 1.87 8.08
C ASP A 440 -21.21 3.32 8.55
N VAL A 441 -22.43 3.82 8.83
CA VAL A 441 -22.66 5.23 9.19
C VAL A 441 -22.29 5.53 10.65
N VAL A 442 -22.64 4.64 11.58
CA VAL A 442 -22.41 4.85 13.02
C VAL A 442 -20.95 4.61 13.40
N ALA A 443 -20.30 3.62 12.75
CA ALA A 443 -18.94 3.23 13.05
C ALA A 443 -18.09 3.16 11.77
N PRO A 444 -17.74 4.32 11.17
CA PRO A 444 -16.91 4.37 9.96
C PRO A 444 -15.49 3.83 10.24
N VAL A 445 -14.84 3.28 9.21
CA VAL A 445 -13.47 2.77 9.32
C VAL A 445 -12.49 3.95 9.38
N GLU A 446 -11.61 3.94 10.38
CA GLU A 446 -10.55 4.93 10.56
C GLU A 446 -9.23 4.46 9.95
N ILE A 447 -8.44 5.40 9.44
CA ILE A 447 -7.09 5.16 8.96
C ILE A 447 -6.16 5.10 10.17
N SER A 448 -5.35 4.05 10.27
CA SER A 448 -4.27 3.96 11.25
C SER A 448 -2.94 4.03 10.54
N ALA A 449 -2.04 4.91 10.99
CA ALA A 449 -0.69 5.02 10.48
C ALA A 449 0.29 4.94 11.64
N THR A 450 1.23 4.00 11.55
CA THR A 450 2.30 3.80 12.52
C THR A 450 3.63 4.00 11.83
N LEU A 451 4.55 4.74 12.45
CA LEU A 451 5.89 4.99 11.91
C LEU A 451 6.90 4.32 12.83
N THR A 452 7.29 3.10 12.47
CA THR A 452 8.26 2.28 13.19
C THR A 452 9.38 1.93 12.24
N ARG A 453 10.56 2.53 12.46
CA ARG A 453 11.77 2.18 11.70
C ARG A 453 12.49 1.04 12.41
N SER A 454 12.41 -0.16 11.84
CA SER A 454 13.13 -1.34 12.29
C SER A 454 13.71 -2.06 11.08
N CYS A 455 15.03 -2.23 11.08
CA CYS A 455 15.73 -3.03 10.09
C CYS A 455 16.26 -4.30 10.75
N HIS A 456 16.13 -5.43 10.07
CA HIS A 456 16.77 -6.67 10.48
C HIS A 456 17.62 -7.21 9.31
N MET A 457 18.77 -7.75 9.68
CA MET A 457 19.71 -8.35 8.75
C MET A 457 19.38 -9.83 8.64
N GLN A 458 19.06 -10.33 7.44
CA GLN A 458 19.05 -11.78 7.20
C GLN A 458 20.48 -12.25 6.87
N ASN A 459 21.17 -11.50 6.02
CA ASN A 459 22.61 -11.56 5.80
C ASN A 459 23.05 -10.17 5.31
N MET A 460 23.97 -9.53 6.04
CA MET A 460 24.39 -8.15 5.78
C MET A 460 24.95 -7.97 4.36
N ASP A 461 25.62 -9.00 3.82
CA ASP A 461 26.21 -8.97 2.49
C ASP A 461 25.18 -9.16 1.36
N SER A 462 23.98 -9.67 1.66
CA SER A 462 22.94 -9.93 0.65
C SER A 462 21.77 -8.97 0.72
N MET A 463 21.17 -8.77 1.90
CA MET A 463 19.94 -7.99 2.03
C MET A 463 19.63 -7.55 3.46
N LEU A 464 19.18 -6.30 3.59
CA LEU A 464 18.62 -5.71 4.80
C LEU A 464 17.10 -5.54 4.62
N TYR A 465 16.30 -6.06 5.55
CA TYR A 465 14.85 -5.87 5.54
C TYR A 465 14.47 -4.77 6.51
N CYS A 466 13.98 -3.65 5.98
CA CYS A 466 13.53 -2.52 6.78
C CYS A 466 12.02 -2.34 6.69
N ASP A 467 11.35 -2.32 7.84
CA ASP A 467 10.04 -1.72 8.00
C ASP A 467 10.23 -0.29 8.49
N SER A 468 9.60 0.70 7.83
CA SER A 468 9.69 2.12 8.18
C SER A 468 8.39 2.65 8.77
N GLY A 469 7.26 2.10 8.32
CA GLY A 469 5.94 2.54 8.70
C GLY A 469 4.86 1.75 8.00
N ASN A 470 3.77 1.52 8.72
CA ASN A 470 2.62 0.77 8.26
C ASN A 470 1.37 1.68 8.26
N VAL A 471 0.73 1.78 7.09
CA VAL A 471 -0.54 2.52 6.90
C VAL A 471 -1.65 1.52 6.63
N VAL A 472 -2.54 1.37 7.61
CA VAL A 472 -3.69 0.47 7.55
C VAL A 472 -4.93 1.27 7.21
N ILE A 473 -5.47 1.05 6.00
CA ILE A 473 -6.70 1.68 5.50
C ILE A 473 -7.94 0.79 5.60
N GLY A 474 -7.77 -0.51 5.81
CA GLY A 474 -8.88 -1.47 5.88
C GLY A 474 -8.76 -2.40 7.09
N ARG A 475 -9.90 -2.91 7.58
CA ARG A 475 -9.94 -3.83 8.73
C ARG A 475 -10.62 -5.15 8.38
N VAL A 476 -9.89 -6.25 8.55
CA VAL A 476 -10.43 -7.61 8.34
C VAL A 476 -11.55 -7.92 9.33
N ASP A 477 -11.42 -7.49 10.59
CA ASP A 477 -12.46 -7.64 11.62
C ASP A 477 -13.80 -7.06 11.17
N ARG A 478 -13.75 -5.93 10.44
CA ARG A 478 -14.93 -5.26 9.92
C ARG A 478 -15.56 -6.04 8.76
N LEU A 479 -14.74 -6.58 7.87
CA LEU A 479 -15.20 -7.46 6.80
C LEU A 479 -15.91 -8.71 7.37
N VAL A 480 -15.29 -9.35 8.37
CA VAL A 480 -15.86 -10.52 9.05
C VAL A 480 -17.16 -10.16 9.76
N LEU A 481 -17.22 -9.04 10.47
CA LEU A 481 -18.44 -8.55 11.11
C LEU A 481 -19.59 -8.38 10.11
N LEU A 482 -19.32 -7.74 8.95
CA LEU A 482 -20.31 -7.56 7.90
C LEU A 482 -20.81 -8.90 7.35
N CYS A 483 -19.90 -9.85 7.09
CA CYS A 483 -20.26 -11.20 6.65
C CYS A 483 -21.14 -11.92 7.68
N LEU A 484 -20.70 -11.95 8.95
CA LEU A 484 -21.41 -12.62 10.04
C LEU A 484 -22.78 -11.98 10.32
N ALA A 485 -22.89 -10.65 10.21
CA ALA A 485 -24.16 -9.95 10.36
C ALA A 485 -25.18 -10.42 9.31
N GLN A 486 -24.78 -10.51 8.03
CA GLN A 486 -25.66 -11.00 6.97
C GLN A 486 -26.04 -12.48 7.16
N ILE A 487 -25.05 -13.33 7.43
CA ILE A 487 -25.27 -14.76 7.67
C ILE A 487 -26.22 -14.95 8.86
N GLY A 488 -25.99 -14.22 9.96
CA GLY A 488 -26.81 -14.27 11.17
C GLY A 488 -28.27 -13.88 10.90
N VAL A 489 -28.52 -12.78 10.18
CA VAL A 489 -29.90 -12.37 9.85
C VAL A 489 -30.58 -13.42 8.97
N VAL A 490 -29.90 -13.96 7.96
CA VAL A 490 -30.45 -15.00 7.08
C VAL A 490 -30.76 -16.29 7.85
N LEU A 491 -29.85 -16.75 8.72
CA LEU A 491 -30.05 -17.96 9.53
C LEU A 491 -31.13 -17.78 10.60
N CYS A 492 -31.12 -16.69 11.36
CA CYS A 492 -32.12 -16.40 12.39
C CYS A 492 -33.52 -16.32 11.79
N SER A 493 -33.66 -15.67 10.64
CA SER A 493 -34.93 -15.61 9.94
C SER A 493 -35.34 -16.99 9.43
N ALA A 494 -34.43 -17.78 8.85
CA ALA A 494 -34.71 -19.16 8.42
C ALA A 494 -35.18 -20.07 9.58
N ILE A 495 -34.54 -19.99 10.75
CA ILE A 495 -34.91 -20.73 11.97
C ILE A 495 -36.30 -20.30 12.45
N LEU A 496 -36.54 -18.99 12.59
CA LEU A 496 -37.84 -18.45 13.01
C LEU A 496 -38.97 -18.89 12.07
N GLY A 497 -38.67 -18.89 10.78
CA GLY A 497 -39.54 -19.39 9.73
C GLY A 497 -39.88 -20.85 9.91
N TRP A 498 -38.88 -21.72 10.04
CA TRP A 498 -39.03 -23.15 10.22
C TRP A 498 -39.86 -23.53 11.45
N VAL A 499 -39.61 -22.86 12.59
CA VAL A 499 -40.38 -23.09 13.84
C VAL A 499 -41.85 -22.72 13.65
N ARG A 500 -42.14 -21.62 12.93
CA ARG A 500 -43.52 -21.13 12.74
C ARG A 500 -44.29 -21.88 11.65
N THR A 501 -43.65 -22.32 10.56
CA THR A 501 -44.31 -23.07 9.48
C THR A 501 -44.61 -24.51 9.84
N ARG A 502 -43.85 -25.14 10.75
CA ARG A 502 -44.27 -26.42 11.38
C ARG A 502 -45.65 -26.33 12.04
N ARG A 503 -46.08 -25.13 12.42
CA ARG A 503 -47.39 -24.89 13.04
C ARG A 503 -48.52 -24.62 12.03
N GLN A 504 -48.21 -24.20 10.80
CA GLN A 504 -49.21 -23.92 9.74
C GLN A 504 -48.63 -24.14 8.33
N PRO A 505 -48.71 -25.37 7.78
CA PRO A 505 -48.31 -25.63 6.41
C PRO A 505 -49.29 -24.97 5.43
N ARG A 506 -48.80 -24.03 4.61
CA ARG A 506 -49.53 -23.52 3.44
C ARG A 506 -49.02 -24.25 2.21
N ALA A 507 -49.90 -24.92 1.48
CA ALA A 507 -49.60 -25.43 0.15
C ALA A 507 -49.52 -24.24 -0.81
N VAL A 508 -48.30 -23.85 -1.19
CA VAL A 508 -48.08 -22.89 -2.28
C VAL A 508 -47.80 -23.71 -3.55
N PRO A 509 -48.58 -23.54 -4.63
CA PRO A 509 -48.33 -24.25 -5.87
C PRO A 509 -46.99 -23.80 -6.47
N ALA A 510 -46.03 -24.72 -6.54
CA ALA A 510 -44.77 -24.49 -7.23
C ALA A 510 -45.03 -24.46 -8.75
N HIS A 511 -44.61 -23.38 -9.41
CA HIS A 511 -44.68 -23.30 -10.87
C HIS A 511 -43.32 -23.72 -11.45
N PRO A 512 -43.25 -24.78 -12.27
CA PRO A 512 -41.97 -25.37 -12.71
C PRO A 512 -41.13 -24.45 -13.61
N LEU A 513 -41.71 -23.38 -14.16
CA LEU A 513 -41.04 -22.46 -15.09
C LEU A 513 -40.50 -21.20 -14.41
N LEU A 514 -40.87 -20.96 -13.14
CA LEU A 514 -40.51 -19.74 -12.44
C LEU A 514 -39.40 -19.99 -11.42
N PRO A 515 -38.45 -19.06 -11.27
CA PRO A 515 -37.40 -19.21 -10.28
C PRO A 515 -38.06 -19.28 -8.89
N LEU A 516 -37.62 -20.26 -8.10
CA LEU A 516 -38.19 -20.54 -6.78
C LEU A 516 -38.15 -19.30 -5.87
N ALA A 517 -37.18 -18.40 -6.08
CA ALA A 517 -37.08 -17.13 -5.35
C ALA A 517 -38.28 -16.20 -5.60
N LEU A 518 -38.80 -16.16 -6.84
CA LEU A 518 -39.99 -15.39 -7.18
C LEU A 518 -41.26 -16.05 -6.64
N VAL A 519 -41.36 -17.38 -6.79
CA VAL A 519 -42.52 -18.16 -6.30
C VAL A 519 -42.63 -18.08 -4.78
N ALA A 520 -41.49 -18.06 -4.09
CA ALA A 520 -41.47 -17.81 -2.66
C ALA A 520 -42.01 -16.40 -2.38
N MET A 521 -41.48 -15.37 -3.02
CA MET A 521 -41.82 -13.99 -2.64
C MET A 521 -43.17 -13.47 -3.15
N ARG A 522 -43.90 -14.23 -3.98
CA ARG A 522 -45.19 -13.81 -4.57
C ARG A 522 -46.28 -14.89 -4.42
N SER A 523 -47.43 -14.47 -3.90
CA SER A 523 -48.60 -15.35 -3.71
C SER A 523 -49.47 -15.54 -4.96
N ASP A 524 -49.50 -14.57 -5.88
CA ASP A 524 -50.24 -14.63 -7.15
C ASP A 524 -49.29 -14.96 -8.31
N VAL A 525 -48.99 -16.24 -8.49
CA VAL A 525 -48.05 -16.71 -9.52
C VAL A 525 -48.73 -16.83 -10.90
N GLY A 526 -50.04 -16.62 -11.00
CA GLY A 526 -50.84 -16.93 -12.19
C GLY A 526 -50.80 -15.89 -13.32
N ARG A 527 -50.32 -14.66 -13.05
CA ARG A 527 -50.25 -13.56 -14.04
C ARG A 527 -48.91 -12.83 -13.95
N LEU A 528 -48.12 -12.87 -15.02
CA LEU A 528 -46.83 -12.17 -15.11
C LEU A 528 -46.88 -11.12 -16.22
N SER A 529 -46.36 -9.92 -15.94
CA SER A 529 -46.08 -8.95 -17.00
C SER A 529 -44.91 -9.44 -17.86
N ALA A 530 -44.84 -9.03 -19.12
CA ALA A 530 -43.72 -9.37 -20.01
C ALA A 530 -42.37 -8.97 -19.41
N ALA A 531 -42.31 -7.81 -18.72
CA ALA A 531 -41.13 -7.36 -17.99
C ALA A 531 -40.75 -8.31 -16.84
N THR A 532 -41.71 -8.74 -16.02
CA THR A 532 -41.43 -9.67 -14.91
C THR A 532 -41.01 -11.05 -15.43
N ALA A 533 -41.60 -11.51 -16.53
CA ALA A 533 -41.23 -12.75 -17.17
C ALA A 533 -39.79 -12.71 -17.73
N ALA A 534 -39.40 -11.62 -18.39
CA ALA A 534 -38.03 -11.43 -18.86
C ALA A 534 -37.00 -11.42 -17.71
N LEU A 535 -37.31 -10.73 -16.60
CA LEU A 535 -36.47 -10.79 -15.38
C LEU A 535 -36.38 -12.22 -14.83
N CYS A 536 -37.45 -12.99 -14.97
CA CYS A 536 -37.49 -14.41 -14.66
C CYS A 536 -36.99 -15.29 -15.81
N GLY A 537 -36.22 -14.78 -16.77
CA GLY A 537 -35.60 -15.58 -17.83
C GLY A 537 -36.56 -16.25 -18.83
N LEU A 538 -37.80 -15.78 -18.90
CA LEU A 538 -38.80 -16.24 -19.86
C LEU A 538 -38.98 -15.16 -20.94
N CYS A 539 -38.55 -15.47 -22.16
CA CYS A 539 -38.69 -14.59 -23.32
C CYS A 539 -39.83 -15.10 -24.20
N TYR A 540 -40.88 -14.28 -24.36
CA TYR A 540 -42.00 -14.62 -25.24
C TYR A 540 -41.74 -14.11 -26.66
N VAL A 541 -41.90 -15.00 -27.64
CA VAL A 541 -41.77 -14.70 -29.06
C VAL A 541 -43.00 -15.25 -29.78
N GLN A 542 -43.65 -14.41 -30.60
CA GLN A 542 -44.70 -14.86 -31.50
C GLN A 542 -44.10 -15.14 -32.87
N TRP A 543 -44.30 -16.35 -33.38
CA TRP A 543 -43.85 -16.75 -34.71
C TRP A 543 -44.95 -17.54 -35.42
N HIS A 544 -45.37 -17.07 -36.61
CA HIS A 544 -46.42 -17.68 -37.45
C HIS A 544 -47.72 -17.98 -36.67
N GLY A 545 -48.20 -17.02 -35.88
CA GLY A 545 -49.45 -17.15 -35.12
C GLY A 545 -49.38 -18.07 -33.89
N THR A 546 -48.23 -18.69 -33.62
CA THR A 546 -47.99 -19.48 -32.41
C THR A 546 -47.14 -18.69 -31.43
N SER A 547 -47.54 -18.67 -30.16
CA SER A 547 -46.76 -18.04 -29.08
C SER A 547 -45.78 -19.04 -28.48
N TYR A 548 -44.51 -18.70 -28.49
CA TYR A 548 -43.44 -19.49 -27.87
C TYR A 548 -42.91 -18.76 -26.63
N ALA A 549 -42.56 -19.52 -25.60
CA ALA A 549 -41.86 -19.05 -24.42
C ALA A 549 -40.49 -19.74 -24.36
N PHE A 550 -39.42 -18.98 -24.54
CA PHE A 550 -38.06 -19.47 -24.38
C PHE A 550 -37.64 -19.31 -22.91
N ASP A 551 -37.38 -20.43 -22.23
CA ASP A 551 -36.81 -20.44 -20.90
C ASP A 551 -35.28 -20.51 -20.99
N ILE A 552 -34.63 -19.39 -20.65
CA ILE A 552 -33.17 -19.26 -20.69
C ILE A 552 -32.46 -20.14 -19.66
N LYS A 553 -33.13 -20.50 -18.54
CA LYS A 553 -32.53 -21.35 -17.50
C LYS A 553 -32.43 -22.78 -17.96
N LEU A 554 -33.51 -23.28 -18.53
CA LEU A 554 -33.61 -24.66 -19.00
C LEU A 554 -33.12 -24.80 -20.45
N TRP A 555 -32.88 -23.69 -21.14
CA TRP A 555 -32.56 -23.65 -22.58
C TRP A 555 -33.63 -24.36 -23.42
N ARG A 556 -34.91 -24.16 -23.07
CA ARG A 556 -36.06 -24.84 -23.69
C ARG A 556 -37.02 -23.85 -24.32
N LEU A 557 -37.44 -24.14 -25.55
CA LEU A 557 -38.54 -23.44 -26.22
C LEU A 557 -39.86 -24.18 -25.94
N LEU A 558 -40.80 -23.49 -25.30
CA LEU A 558 -42.11 -24.03 -24.93
C LEU A 558 -43.19 -23.44 -25.82
N VAL A 559 -44.07 -24.28 -26.35
CA VAL A 559 -45.25 -23.82 -27.10
C VAL A 559 -46.36 -23.44 -26.13
N VAL A 560 -46.77 -22.17 -26.13
CA VAL A 560 -47.85 -21.68 -25.28
C VAL A 560 -49.18 -21.91 -26.00
N ARG A 561 -49.82 -23.06 -25.75
CA ARG A 561 -51.21 -23.32 -26.16
C ARG A 561 -52.16 -22.71 -25.13
N SER A 562 -53.27 -22.15 -25.58
CA SER A 562 -54.16 -21.20 -24.88
C SER A 562 -54.81 -21.67 -23.56
N SER A 563 -54.52 -22.87 -23.05
CA SER A 563 -55.05 -23.36 -21.78
C SER A 563 -53.93 -23.64 -20.76
N ASN A 564 -53.88 -22.79 -19.75
CA ASN A 564 -53.46 -23.10 -18.36
C ASN A 564 -52.01 -22.96 -17.90
N ILE A 565 -51.02 -22.57 -18.70
CA ILE A 565 -49.63 -22.49 -18.15
C ILE A 565 -49.23 -21.12 -17.62
N LEU A 566 -49.75 -20.00 -18.11
CA LEU A 566 -49.62 -18.65 -17.53
C LEU A 566 -50.33 -17.71 -18.52
N LYS A 567 -51.34 -16.97 -18.10
CA LYS A 567 -51.99 -15.96 -18.97
C LYS A 567 -51.05 -14.77 -19.13
N VAL A 568 -50.04 -14.91 -19.98
CA VAL A 568 -49.27 -13.77 -20.50
C VAL A 568 -50.06 -13.26 -21.69
N ASN A 569 -50.70 -12.10 -21.50
CA ASN A 569 -51.48 -11.43 -22.53
C ASN A 569 -50.53 -10.84 -23.58
N THR A 570 -49.98 -11.67 -24.44
CA THR A 570 -49.39 -11.25 -25.71
C THR A 570 -50.43 -11.46 -26.81
N VAL A 571 -51.15 -10.37 -27.11
CA VAL A 571 -51.87 -10.06 -28.35
C VAL A 571 -52.98 -11.03 -28.81
N ALA A 572 -54.21 -10.50 -28.77
CA ALA A 572 -55.49 -10.85 -29.47
C ALA A 572 -56.66 -11.30 -28.54
N PRO A 573 -57.91 -10.88 -28.85
CA PRO A 573 -59.01 -10.69 -27.89
C PRO A 573 -59.68 -12.03 -27.55
N PHE A 574 -60.42 -12.13 -26.45
CA PHE A 574 -61.72 -12.82 -26.40
C PHE A 574 -62.35 -12.71 -24.99
N ASP A 575 -63.67 -12.76 -25.03
CA ASP A 575 -64.66 -12.24 -24.09
C ASP A 575 -64.53 -12.67 -22.63
N ALA A 576 -64.92 -11.73 -21.78
CA ALA A 576 -65.36 -11.99 -20.43
C ALA A 576 -66.76 -12.60 -20.51
N ASP A 577 -66.87 -13.92 -20.37
CA ASP A 577 -67.99 -14.63 -19.72
C ASP A 577 -67.81 -16.14 -19.92
N ALA A 578 -67.15 -16.80 -18.97
CA ALA A 578 -67.30 -18.24 -18.77
C ALA A 578 -67.08 -18.58 -17.29
N PRO A 579 -67.98 -19.36 -16.66
CA PRO A 579 -67.90 -19.68 -15.24
C PRO A 579 -66.67 -20.54 -14.93
N VAL A 580 -66.05 -20.28 -13.78
CA VAL A 580 -64.91 -21.03 -13.25
C VAL A 580 -65.37 -22.44 -12.87
N ALA A 581 -65.13 -23.41 -13.75
CA ALA A 581 -65.15 -24.82 -13.39
C ALA A 581 -63.88 -25.16 -12.58
N GLY A 582 -64.05 -25.94 -11.51
CA GLY A 582 -63.00 -26.32 -10.56
C GLY A 582 -61.80 -27.05 -11.18
N PRO A 583 -60.71 -27.25 -10.41
CA PRO A 583 -59.44 -27.73 -10.94
C PRO A 583 -59.57 -29.19 -11.40
N ALA A 584 -59.69 -29.40 -12.70
CA ALA A 584 -59.50 -30.71 -13.31
C ALA A 584 -58.01 -31.11 -13.18
N PRO A 585 -57.69 -32.37 -12.84
CA PRO A 585 -56.32 -32.83 -12.77
C PRO A 585 -55.66 -32.72 -14.15
N MET A 586 -54.49 -32.07 -14.18
CA MET A 586 -53.70 -31.80 -15.38
C MET A 586 -53.11 -33.12 -15.93
N GLN A 587 -53.88 -33.86 -16.72
CA GLN A 587 -53.30 -34.81 -17.67
C GLN A 587 -52.83 -34.00 -18.89
N ALA A 588 -51.59 -33.51 -18.81
CA ALA A 588 -50.88 -33.13 -20.02
C ALA A 588 -50.71 -34.41 -20.84
N HIS A 589 -51.47 -34.55 -21.93
CA HIS A 589 -51.13 -35.52 -22.97
C HIS A 589 -49.79 -35.10 -23.58
N LEU A 590 -48.70 -35.51 -22.92
CA LEU A 590 -47.40 -35.65 -23.54
C LEU A 590 -47.61 -36.71 -24.62
N THR A 591 -47.66 -36.30 -25.89
CA THR A 591 -47.50 -37.23 -27.01
C THR A 591 -46.28 -38.08 -26.70
N GLU A 592 -46.47 -39.40 -26.52
CA GLU A 592 -45.38 -40.30 -26.15
C GLU A 592 -44.23 -40.11 -27.15
N PRO A 593 -43.08 -39.59 -26.72
CA PRO A 593 -41.95 -39.42 -27.61
C PRO A 593 -41.51 -40.82 -28.04
N THR A 594 -41.33 -41.00 -29.35
CA THR A 594 -40.81 -42.25 -29.89
C THR A 594 -39.47 -42.59 -29.23
N ARG A 595 -39.21 -43.88 -28.94
CA ARG A 595 -38.00 -44.32 -28.22
C ARG A 595 -36.71 -43.72 -28.81
N TRP A 596 -36.62 -43.58 -30.13
CA TRP A 596 -35.47 -42.98 -30.81
C TRP A 596 -35.26 -41.49 -30.47
N TYR A 597 -36.33 -40.72 -30.32
CA TYR A 597 -36.27 -39.30 -29.92
C TYR A 597 -35.72 -39.17 -28.49
N VAL A 598 -36.14 -40.07 -27.59
CA VAL A 598 -35.63 -40.11 -26.20
C VAL A 598 -34.15 -40.48 -26.16
N TYR A 599 -33.75 -41.56 -26.84
CA TYR A 599 -32.34 -41.99 -26.87
C TYR A 599 -31.41 -40.94 -27.48
N THR A 600 -31.81 -40.30 -28.58
CA THR A 600 -31.02 -39.25 -29.23
C THR A 600 -30.88 -38.01 -28.36
N HIS A 601 -31.94 -37.58 -27.67
CA HIS A 601 -31.87 -36.45 -26.75
C HIS A 601 -31.05 -36.76 -25.49
N VAL A 602 -31.13 -37.98 -24.96
CA VAL A 602 -30.29 -38.41 -23.82
C VAL A 602 -28.82 -38.45 -24.22
N LEU A 603 -28.48 -39.01 -25.38
CA LEU A 603 -27.11 -39.01 -25.90
C LEU A 603 -26.58 -37.59 -26.13
N ALA A 604 -27.38 -36.72 -26.73
CA ALA A 604 -27.01 -35.32 -26.93
C ALA A 604 -26.81 -34.57 -25.60
N ALA A 605 -27.67 -34.82 -24.60
CA ALA A 605 -27.54 -34.23 -23.27
C ALA A 605 -26.28 -34.73 -22.54
N VAL A 606 -25.98 -36.03 -22.62
CA VAL A 606 -24.75 -36.61 -22.06
C VAL A 606 -23.52 -36.03 -22.76
N ALA A 607 -23.53 -35.94 -24.09
CA ALA A 607 -22.44 -35.33 -24.86
C ALA A 607 -22.25 -33.85 -24.48
N TYR A 608 -23.32 -33.08 -24.33
CA TYR A 608 -23.27 -31.70 -23.84
C TYR A 608 -22.64 -31.60 -22.44
N LEU A 609 -23.02 -32.49 -21.52
CA LEU A 609 -22.48 -32.55 -20.16
C LEU A 609 -20.98 -32.88 -20.17
N VAL A 610 -20.56 -33.86 -20.98
CA VAL A 610 -19.14 -34.22 -21.14
C VAL A 610 -18.36 -33.06 -21.74
N CYS A 611 -18.85 -32.43 -22.80
CA CYS A 611 -18.20 -31.29 -23.44
C CYS A 611 -18.08 -30.08 -22.50
N THR A 612 -19.12 -29.78 -21.71
CA THR A 612 -19.08 -28.67 -20.74
C THR A 612 -18.13 -28.95 -19.58
N VAL A 613 -18.09 -30.18 -19.05
CA VAL A 613 -17.11 -30.57 -18.03
C VAL A 613 -15.69 -30.52 -18.59
N TYR A 614 -15.47 -31.05 -19.80
CA TYR A 614 -14.17 -31.00 -20.46
C TYR A 614 -13.72 -29.57 -20.75
N ALA A 615 -14.61 -28.71 -21.27
CA ALA A 615 -14.31 -27.31 -21.52
C ALA A 615 -13.94 -26.56 -20.24
N ASN A 616 -14.66 -26.80 -19.14
CA ASN A 616 -14.31 -26.24 -17.83
C ASN A 616 -12.94 -26.74 -17.34
N ALA A 617 -12.66 -28.05 -17.46
CA ALA A 617 -11.38 -28.63 -17.05
C ALA A 617 -10.21 -28.11 -17.90
N ALA A 618 -10.39 -28.02 -19.22
CA ALA A 618 -9.41 -27.47 -20.15
C ALA A 618 -9.15 -25.98 -19.90
N TYR A 619 -10.20 -25.21 -19.60
CA TYR A 619 -10.09 -23.80 -19.24
C TYR A 619 -9.34 -23.60 -17.92
N VAL A 620 -9.62 -24.41 -16.90
CA VAL A 620 -8.85 -24.39 -15.64
C VAL A 620 -7.40 -24.78 -15.91
N GLY A 621 -7.15 -25.79 -16.74
CA GLY A 621 -5.80 -26.18 -17.17
C GLY A 621 -5.04 -25.01 -17.79
N ALA A 622 -5.65 -24.28 -18.73
CA ALA A 622 -5.05 -23.08 -19.32
C ALA A 622 -4.85 -21.94 -18.31
N LEU A 623 -5.75 -21.80 -17.33
CA LEU A 623 -5.61 -20.80 -16.27
C LEU A 623 -4.51 -21.13 -15.26
N THR A 624 -4.16 -22.40 -15.04
CA THR A 624 -3.15 -22.77 -14.03
C THR A 624 -1.78 -22.18 -14.32
N THR A 625 -1.39 -22.08 -15.59
CA THR A 625 -0.11 -21.46 -15.96
C THR A 625 -0.12 -19.96 -15.70
N SER A 626 -1.24 -19.30 -16.00
CA SER A 626 -1.41 -17.87 -15.72
C SER A 626 -1.51 -17.59 -14.22
N LEU A 627 -2.15 -18.45 -13.42
CA LEU A 627 -2.29 -18.29 -11.96
C LEU A 627 -1.09 -18.83 -11.15
N ALA A 628 0.01 -19.21 -11.80
CA ALA A 628 1.21 -19.74 -11.12
C ALA A 628 1.96 -18.69 -10.29
N ASN A 629 1.65 -17.41 -10.48
CA ASN A 629 2.20 -16.30 -9.72
C ASN A 629 1.12 -15.25 -9.45
N ASP A 630 1.40 -14.37 -8.50
CA ASP A 630 0.52 -13.25 -8.13
C ASP A 630 0.32 -12.23 -9.29
N PHE A 631 1.03 -12.38 -10.41
CA PHE A 631 1.00 -11.49 -11.56
C PHE A 631 0.08 -11.97 -12.70
N GLY A 632 -0.45 -13.20 -12.64
CA GLY A 632 -1.33 -13.70 -13.70
C GLY A 632 -0.62 -14.05 -15.01
N TRP A 633 0.72 -14.20 -15.00
CA TRP A 633 1.54 -14.36 -16.22
C TRP A 633 2.18 -15.74 -16.33
N GLU A 634 1.88 -16.43 -17.43
CA GLU A 634 2.30 -17.81 -17.73
C GLU A 634 3.81 -18.08 -17.70
N ALA A 635 4.67 -17.05 -17.79
CA ALA A 635 6.13 -17.20 -17.83
C ALA A 635 6.88 -16.39 -16.76
N PHE A 636 6.18 -15.82 -15.77
CA PHE A 636 6.83 -14.98 -14.77
C PHE A 636 7.31 -15.80 -13.56
N ASN A 637 8.63 -15.82 -13.33
CA ASN A 637 9.27 -16.54 -12.24
C ASN A 637 9.59 -15.59 -11.07
N THR A 638 8.93 -15.80 -9.93
CA THR A 638 9.11 -14.99 -8.70
C THR A 638 10.40 -15.28 -7.94
N THR A 639 11.15 -16.33 -8.30
CA THR A 639 12.42 -16.70 -7.63
C THR A 639 13.67 -16.18 -8.35
N GLY A 640 13.52 -15.47 -9.46
CA GLY A 640 14.65 -14.89 -10.22
C GLY A 640 15.13 -13.57 -9.60
N THR A 641 16.45 -13.35 -9.59
CA THR A 641 17.04 -12.05 -9.23
C THR A 641 16.47 -10.95 -10.11
N HIS A 642 15.75 -10.01 -9.48
CA HIS A 642 15.31 -8.78 -10.10
C HIS A 642 16.54 -7.89 -10.35
N ALA A 643 17.06 -7.87 -11.57
CA ALA A 643 17.95 -6.81 -12.00
C ALA A 643 17.11 -5.57 -12.30
N VAL A 644 17.33 -4.50 -11.54
CA VAL A 644 16.87 -3.14 -11.86
C VAL A 644 17.75 -2.58 -12.96
#